data_AF-A0A3N6B7I0-F1
#
_entry.id   AF-A0A3N6B7I0-F1
#
_cell.length_a   1.000
_cell.length_b   1.000
_cell.length_c   1.000
_cell.angle_alpha   90.00
_cell.angle_beta   90.00
_cell.angle_gamma   90.00
#
_symmetry.space_group_name_H-M   'P 1'
#
loop_
_entity.id
_entity.type
_entity.pdbx_description
1 polymer ?
#
loop_
_entity_poly.entity_id
_entity_poly.type
_entity_poly.pdbx_seq_one_letter_code
_entity_poly.pdbx_strand_id
1 'polypeptide(L)'
;MNLWILGWDLSTIARDPAALVDGRVFNANIFFPAAQTLAYSDHLILQALAAWPAWALTGNLSFCYNALLFGSWVAGAFSMCLLARELTGSRFGAFVAGLAWGFWPFRSAHLLHLQLQSLYFLPVAFLFLHRVVAARRRRDAMALGAFAALQAISAVYWGVIGALALVVGAAALVLTAGRFRSGVLFRRFLLAGAVGAVLVAPFVIPYWKVQQREGFARNMYEAARHEATWTSYLHVPPGNLLYGRTGLLRPPAGAPPSRHEGPEQELFPGFALLALSIYGARRAWKADARPVAAVMLAVAALGFVLSLGPDGVRPLYAWLHRWVFGFQAIRAPARFGVLVTFGLAVLAAIGLRELAARRHGRLLATVVCAVVALEYLNVPLPSVPAPSSTTPAGKWLAGAQGEGAVLYLPLDADLGNTRFMLESLEHRRPIVNGYSGQRPAFFMGFVDTLNLLPSPEALWALRDLGVRFVVSPAPLLDGAAATEEGLPVTALPLVERARFEDALVYEVSWSEEAETLFPRPEPPAPEDPGAVPFPESERLAFEVMWQSAATVGLPAGDAALTASRTAEGAAPDGAAGGWHLAVELRTAPWVSRFFEAHDRLETWTDALLLPLRHEEHLREGRRVVDRVTVYDHDRRTVRVGDGPGMPLPRAARDGLAAFLYARTLPLVPGFEAQFPVIEGGRWFLVTLRAVGIERIRVGGREVEALRVEPRIAASGGKQRSLSATLFVTTDERRLPLLMLVDAGFGSFRLELVDHESR
;
A
#
# COMPACT_ATOMS: atom_id res chain seq x y z
N MET A 1 -3.85 8.81 11.12
CA MET A 1 -4.23 8.77 9.68
C MET A 1 -5.71 9.11 9.44
N ASN A 2 -6.69 8.26 9.78
CA ASN A 2 -8.10 8.51 9.43
C ASN A 2 -8.69 9.81 9.96
N LEU A 3 -8.27 10.24 11.16
CA LEU A 3 -8.66 11.55 11.71
C LEU A 3 -8.15 12.70 10.80
N TRP A 4 -6.91 12.61 10.32
CA TRP A 4 -6.36 13.57 9.36
C TRP A 4 -7.10 13.55 8.03
N ILE A 5 -7.37 12.36 7.45
CA ILE A 5 -8.13 12.24 6.18
C ILE A 5 -9.49 12.93 6.33
N LEU A 6 -10.22 12.63 7.41
CA LEU A 6 -11.52 13.23 7.69
C LEU A 6 -11.42 14.76 7.81
N GLY A 7 -10.40 15.27 8.51
CA GLY A 7 -10.17 16.71 8.67
C GLY A 7 -9.76 17.41 7.37
N TRP A 8 -8.93 16.76 6.55
CA TRP A 8 -8.57 17.24 5.21
C TRP A 8 -9.82 17.35 4.33
N ASP A 9 -10.60 16.27 4.23
CA ASP A 9 -11.81 16.23 3.40
C ASP A 9 -12.84 17.27 3.87
N LEU A 10 -13.13 17.34 5.19
CA LEU A 10 -14.06 18.32 5.76
C LEU A 10 -13.62 19.76 5.47
N SER A 11 -12.36 20.08 5.74
CA SER A 11 -11.85 21.44 5.62
C SER A 11 -11.65 21.89 4.16
N THR A 12 -11.36 20.96 3.25
CA THR A 12 -11.24 21.22 1.82
C THR A 12 -12.60 21.46 1.21
N ILE A 13 -13.57 20.56 1.45
CA ILE A 13 -14.94 20.69 0.95
C ILE A 13 -15.61 21.96 1.48
N ALA A 14 -15.39 22.32 2.75
CA ALA A 14 -16.00 23.51 3.34
C ALA A 14 -15.50 24.82 2.74
N ARG A 15 -14.24 24.86 2.26
CA ARG A 15 -13.65 26.06 1.66
C ARG A 15 -13.84 26.13 0.16
N ASP A 16 -13.73 24.99 -0.51
CA ASP A 16 -13.81 24.90 -1.95
C ASP A 16 -14.59 23.64 -2.37
N PRO A 17 -15.93 23.72 -2.41
CA PRO A 17 -16.76 22.60 -2.86
C PRO A 17 -16.47 22.14 -4.29
N ALA A 18 -15.96 23.04 -5.15
CA ALA A 18 -15.61 22.70 -6.54
C ALA A 18 -14.43 21.72 -6.62
N ALA A 19 -13.59 21.67 -5.57
CA ALA A 19 -12.48 20.72 -5.43
C ALA A 19 -12.92 19.24 -5.52
N LEU A 20 -14.19 18.95 -5.21
CA LEU A 20 -14.77 17.62 -5.36
C LEU A 20 -14.99 17.24 -6.83
N VAL A 21 -15.35 18.23 -7.66
CA VAL A 21 -15.73 18.02 -9.07
C VAL A 21 -14.50 17.99 -9.97
N ASP A 22 -13.54 18.87 -9.73
CA ASP A 22 -12.30 18.95 -10.51
C ASP A 22 -11.19 17.98 -10.01
N GLY A 23 -11.42 17.30 -8.89
CA GLY A 23 -10.50 16.34 -8.30
C GLY A 23 -9.38 16.94 -7.46
N ARG A 24 -9.33 18.27 -7.25
CA ARG A 24 -8.33 18.92 -6.40
C ARG A 24 -8.39 18.47 -4.94
N VAL A 25 -9.53 17.94 -4.48
CA VAL A 25 -9.65 17.34 -3.14
C VAL A 25 -8.61 16.25 -2.89
N PHE A 26 -8.14 15.57 -3.95
CA PHE A 26 -7.13 14.52 -3.85
C PHE A 26 -5.71 15.03 -3.60
N ASN A 27 -5.43 16.32 -3.81
CA ASN A 27 -4.11 16.93 -3.59
C ASN A 27 -3.87 17.24 -2.11
N ALA A 28 -3.83 16.18 -1.30
CA ALA A 28 -3.53 16.29 0.11
C ALA A 28 -2.09 16.76 0.37
N ASN A 29 -1.87 17.30 1.56
CA ASN A 29 -0.64 18.03 1.88
C ASN A 29 0.52 17.16 2.36
N ILE A 30 0.47 15.84 2.19
CA ILE A 30 1.53 14.91 2.66
C ILE A 30 2.47 14.49 1.53
N PHE A 31 3.63 13.95 1.90
CA PHE A 31 4.64 13.46 0.96
C PHE A 31 5.11 14.51 -0.04
N PHE A 32 5.15 15.78 0.36
CA PHE A 32 5.57 16.85 -0.52
C PHE A 32 6.92 16.51 -1.17
N PRO A 33 7.06 16.64 -2.51
CA PRO A 33 6.13 17.31 -3.45
C PRO A 33 5.21 16.38 -4.27
N ALA A 34 4.92 15.17 -3.80
CA ALA A 34 3.99 14.27 -4.48
C ALA A 34 2.57 14.89 -4.63
N ALA A 35 1.91 14.58 -5.74
CA ALA A 35 0.56 15.05 -6.05
C ALA A 35 -0.51 13.96 -5.85
N GLN A 36 -1.77 14.36 -5.68
CA GLN A 36 -2.90 13.44 -5.50
C GLN A 36 -2.74 12.44 -4.34
N THR A 37 -2.04 12.84 -3.28
CA THR A 37 -1.60 11.95 -2.20
C THR A 37 -2.74 11.41 -1.33
N LEU A 38 -3.95 11.97 -1.41
CA LEU A 38 -5.14 11.38 -0.81
C LEU A 38 -5.47 10.01 -1.42
N ALA A 39 -5.19 9.81 -2.72
CA ALA A 39 -5.44 8.55 -3.42
C ALA A 39 -4.40 7.45 -3.08
N TYR A 40 -3.44 7.73 -2.19
CA TYR A 40 -2.46 6.73 -1.74
C TYR A 40 -3.07 5.81 -0.66
N SER A 41 -4.25 6.16 -0.15
CA SER A 41 -5.08 5.38 0.77
C SER A 41 -6.57 5.54 0.43
N ASP A 42 -7.46 4.86 1.15
CA ASP A 42 -8.91 5.13 1.11
C ASP A 42 -9.19 6.58 1.55
N HIS A 43 -9.91 7.34 0.73
CA HIS A 43 -10.46 8.65 1.12
C HIS A 43 -11.68 8.51 2.03
N LEU A 44 -12.10 9.60 2.69
CA LEU A 44 -13.30 9.64 3.55
C LEU A 44 -14.32 10.69 3.10
N ILE A 45 -14.29 11.08 1.82
CA ILE A 45 -15.11 12.16 1.26
C ILE A 45 -16.61 11.99 1.57
N LEU A 46 -17.17 10.78 1.37
CA LEU A 46 -18.59 10.56 1.63
C LEU A 46 -18.93 10.67 3.13
N GLN A 47 -18.03 10.20 3.99
CA GLN A 47 -18.16 10.31 5.44
C GLN A 47 -17.98 11.77 5.91
N ALA A 48 -17.07 12.51 5.29
CA ALA A 48 -16.88 13.94 5.54
C ALA A 48 -18.14 14.73 5.17
N LEU A 49 -18.77 14.45 4.02
CA LEU A 49 -20.06 15.05 3.65
C LEU A 49 -21.16 14.73 4.67
N ALA A 50 -21.20 13.50 5.18
CA ALA A 50 -22.17 13.10 6.21
C ALA A 50 -21.91 13.79 7.57
N ALA A 51 -20.64 14.00 7.93
CA ALA A 51 -20.25 14.67 9.18
C ALA A 51 -20.20 16.19 9.08
N TRP A 52 -20.26 16.76 7.87
CA TRP A 52 -20.09 18.20 7.65
C TRP A 52 -21.04 19.06 8.50
N PRO A 53 -22.34 18.75 8.66
CA PRO A 53 -23.21 19.54 9.54
C PRO A 53 -22.75 19.53 11.01
N ALA A 54 -22.33 18.37 11.52
CA ALA A 54 -21.83 18.24 12.88
C ALA A 54 -20.51 19.00 13.06
N TRP A 55 -19.64 18.94 12.05
CA TRP A 55 -18.38 19.68 12.04
C TRP A 55 -18.60 21.19 11.99
N ALA A 56 -19.51 21.67 11.13
CA ALA A 56 -19.84 23.10 11.03
C ALA A 56 -20.40 23.68 12.34
N LEU A 57 -21.11 22.87 13.14
CA LEU A 57 -21.66 23.27 14.43
C LEU A 57 -20.65 23.21 15.58
N THR A 58 -19.69 22.28 15.55
CA THR A 58 -18.83 21.98 16.70
C THR A 58 -17.37 22.34 16.52
N GLY A 59 -16.88 22.41 15.28
CA GLY A 59 -15.46 22.47 14.94
C GLY A 59 -14.64 21.27 15.44
N ASN A 60 -15.27 20.25 16.03
CA ASN A 60 -14.59 19.19 16.76
C ASN A 60 -14.44 17.93 15.91
N LEU A 61 -13.22 17.70 15.41
CA LEU A 61 -12.90 16.60 14.51
C LEU A 61 -13.02 15.23 15.20
N SER A 62 -12.63 15.13 16.48
CA SER A 62 -12.73 13.89 17.27
C SER A 62 -14.19 13.52 17.55
N PHE A 63 -15.05 14.53 17.80
CA PHE A 63 -16.49 14.32 17.89
C PHE A 63 -17.05 13.78 16.59
N CYS A 64 -16.69 14.38 15.44
CA CYS A 64 -17.14 13.93 14.13
C CYS A 64 -16.70 12.47 13.84
N TYR A 65 -15.45 12.13 14.15
CA TYR A 65 -14.93 10.76 14.02
C TYR A 65 -15.76 9.76 14.85
N ASN A 66 -15.97 10.06 16.14
CA ASN A 66 -16.72 9.17 17.03
C ASN A 66 -18.20 9.07 16.65
N ALA A 67 -18.82 10.18 16.25
CA ALA A 67 -20.20 10.21 15.77
C ALA A 67 -20.35 9.36 14.50
N LEU A 68 -19.42 9.46 13.55
CA LEU A 68 -19.40 8.61 12.36
C LEU A 68 -19.16 7.14 12.69
N LEU A 69 -18.26 6.84 13.62
CA LEU A 69 -17.94 5.47 14.03
C LEU A 69 -19.18 4.76 14.59
N PHE A 70 -19.79 5.31 15.63
CA PHE A 70 -20.98 4.73 16.25
C PHE A 70 -22.23 4.86 15.36
N GLY A 71 -22.36 5.99 14.65
CA GLY A 71 -23.42 6.20 13.66
C GLY A 71 -23.38 5.15 12.56
N SER A 72 -22.20 4.73 12.11
CA SER A 72 -22.04 3.66 11.11
C SER A 72 -22.49 2.29 11.61
N TRP A 73 -22.35 2.01 12.92
CA TRP A 73 -22.83 0.77 13.52
C TRP A 73 -24.35 0.74 13.59
N VAL A 74 -24.95 1.84 14.03
CA VAL A 74 -26.41 2.01 14.09
C VAL A 74 -27.02 2.00 12.69
N ALA A 75 -26.44 2.73 11.73
CA ALA A 75 -26.86 2.71 10.34
C ALA A 75 -26.69 1.32 9.71
N GLY A 76 -25.63 0.60 10.07
CA GLY A 76 -25.42 -0.80 9.71
C GLY A 76 -26.57 -1.66 10.23
N ALA A 77 -26.81 -1.65 11.54
CA ALA A 77 -27.90 -2.41 12.16
C ALA A 77 -29.25 -2.09 11.52
N PHE A 78 -29.54 -0.81 11.30
CA PHE A 78 -30.79 -0.35 10.70
C PHE A 78 -30.97 -0.82 9.25
N SER A 79 -29.95 -0.66 8.40
CA SER A 79 -29.99 -1.12 7.00
C SER A 79 -30.18 -2.63 6.88
N MET A 80 -29.52 -3.42 7.74
CA MET A 80 -29.72 -4.86 7.80
C MET A 80 -31.11 -5.23 8.33
N CYS A 81 -31.62 -4.52 9.34
CA CYS A 81 -33.01 -4.66 9.80
C CYS A 81 -34.00 -4.44 8.64
N LEU A 82 -33.79 -3.42 7.80
CA LEU A 82 -34.65 -3.15 6.64
C LEU A 82 -34.61 -4.31 5.63
N LEU A 83 -33.42 -4.79 5.27
CA LEU A 83 -33.24 -5.92 4.36
C LEU A 83 -33.92 -7.18 4.93
N ALA A 84 -33.60 -7.56 6.16
CA ALA A 84 -34.13 -8.76 6.78
C ALA A 84 -35.65 -8.67 6.98
N ARG A 85 -36.20 -7.49 7.29
CA ARG A 85 -37.65 -7.28 7.39
C ARG A 85 -38.34 -7.45 6.05
N GLU A 86 -37.78 -6.88 4.98
CA GLU A 86 -38.31 -7.02 3.62
C GLU A 86 -38.32 -8.49 3.18
N LEU A 87 -37.25 -9.23 3.47
CA LEU A 87 -37.10 -10.62 3.02
C LEU A 87 -37.89 -11.63 3.87
N THR A 88 -38.05 -11.37 5.16
CA THR A 88 -38.60 -12.36 6.10
C THR A 88 -39.99 -12.02 6.63
N GLY A 89 -40.38 -10.74 6.61
CA GLY A 89 -41.58 -10.21 7.27
C GLY A 89 -41.51 -10.20 8.82
N SER A 90 -40.41 -10.65 9.43
CA SER A 90 -40.30 -10.84 10.87
C SER A 90 -39.63 -9.67 11.58
N ARG A 91 -40.28 -9.12 12.63
CA ARG A 91 -39.69 -8.08 13.49
C ARG A 91 -38.51 -8.61 14.32
N PHE A 92 -38.68 -9.78 14.95
CA PHE A 92 -37.62 -10.42 15.73
C PHE A 92 -36.45 -10.83 14.83
N GLY A 93 -36.74 -11.42 13.67
CA GLY A 93 -35.73 -11.80 12.69
C GLY A 93 -34.94 -10.59 12.18
N ALA A 94 -35.63 -9.49 11.87
CA ALA A 94 -34.97 -8.25 11.49
C ALA A 94 -34.06 -7.71 12.59
N PHE A 95 -34.53 -7.69 13.84
CA PHE A 95 -33.75 -7.21 14.98
C PHE A 95 -32.47 -8.01 15.19
N VAL A 96 -32.53 -9.35 15.18
CA VAL A 96 -31.31 -10.17 15.38
C VAL A 96 -30.32 -10.01 14.22
N ALA A 97 -30.79 -9.87 12.99
CA ALA A 97 -29.91 -9.60 11.85
C ALA A 97 -29.25 -8.22 11.95
N GLY A 98 -30.00 -7.20 12.35
CA GLY A 98 -29.47 -5.86 12.60
C GLY A 98 -28.44 -5.84 13.73
N LEU A 99 -28.75 -6.48 14.85
CA LEU A 99 -27.82 -6.62 15.97
C LEU A 99 -26.54 -7.35 15.54
N ALA A 100 -26.69 -8.43 14.77
CA ALA A 100 -25.55 -9.18 14.28
C ALA A 100 -24.65 -8.32 13.36
N TRP A 101 -25.23 -7.65 12.37
CA TRP A 101 -24.48 -6.87 11.40
C TRP A 101 -23.90 -5.56 11.96
N GLY A 102 -24.59 -4.93 12.91
CA GLY A 102 -24.18 -3.66 13.51
C GLY A 102 -23.09 -3.81 14.57
N PHE A 103 -23.05 -4.93 15.29
CA PHE A 103 -22.26 -5.05 16.52
C PHE A 103 -21.38 -6.32 16.60
N TRP A 104 -21.22 -7.08 15.52
CA TRP A 104 -20.31 -8.23 15.52
C TRP A 104 -18.85 -7.88 15.90
N PRO A 105 -18.08 -8.85 16.43
CA PRO A 105 -16.73 -8.60 16.95
C PRO A 105 -15.73 -8.00 15.94
N PHE A 106 -15.87 -8.29 14.65
CA PHE A 106 -15.01 -7.72 13.61
C PHE A 106 -15.04 -6.18 13.57
N ARG A 107 -16.19 -5.54 13.87
CA ARG A 107 -16.28 -4.07 13.92
C ARG A 107 -15.46 -3.48 15.05
N SER A 108 -15.48 -4.12 16.22
CA SER A 108 -14.66 -3.72 17.37
C SER A 108 -13.18 -4.04 17.18
N ALA A 109 -12.82 -5.04 16.39
CA ALA A 109 -11.43 -5.29 15.99
C ALA A 109 -10.86 -4.13 15.13
N HIS A 110 -11.71 -3.49 14.33
CA HIS A 110 -11.32 -2.50 13.32
C HIS A 110 -11.73 -1.05 13.68
N LEU A 111 -11.72 -0.68 14.97
CA LEU A 111 -12.10 0.67 15.44
C LEU A 111 -11.27 1.80 14.81
N LEU A 112 -10.00 1.53 14.48
CA LEU A 112 -9.09 2.49 13.86
C LEU A 112 -9.37 2.71 12.37
N HIS A 113 -10.15 1.83 11.72
CA HIS A 113 -10.41 1.82 10.29
C HIS A 113 -11.82 2.37 9.98
N LEU A 114 -12.02 3.68 10.08
CA LEU A 114 -13.33 4.33 9.87
C LEU A 114 -13.96 4.01 8.52
N GLN A 115 -13.15 3.93 7.45
CA GLN A 115 -13.61 3.51 6.12
C GLN A 115 -14.26 2.11 6.15
N LEU A 116 -13.70 1.19 6.95
CA LEU A 116 -14.20 -0.18 7.07
C LEU A 116 -15.54 -0.25 7.82
N GLN A 117 -15.93 0.79 8.55
CA GLN A 117 -17.19 0.83 9.29
C GLN A 117 -18.40 1.12 8.39
N SER A 118 -18.16 1.63 7.17
CA SER A 118 -19.17 2.12 6.22
C SER A 118 -19.85 1.02 5.40
N LEU A 119 -20.37 0.00 6.09
CA LEU A 119 -21.01 -1.20 5.53
C LEU A 119 -22.55 -1.13 5.47
N TYR A 120 -23.13 0.05 5.70
CA TYR A 120 -24.59 0.25 5.76
C TYR A 120 -25.27 0.40 4.39
N PHE A 121 -24.52 0.59 3.32
CA PHE A 121 -25.08 0.65 1.96
C PHE A 121 -25.29 -0.73 1.35
N LEU A 122 -24.44 -1.72 1.69
CA LEU A 122 -24.51 -3.07 1.16
C LEU A 122 -25.87 -3.76 1.43
N PRO A 123 -26.44 -3.75 2.66
CA PRO A 123 -27.78 -4.32 2.87
C PRO A 123 -28.87 -3.64 2.05
N VAL A 124 -28.78 -2.31 1.86
CA VAL A 124 -29.73 -1.55 1.05
C VAL A 124 -29.60 -1.88 -0.44
N ALA A 125 -28.38 -2.05 -0.93
CA ALA A 125 -28.14 -2.53 -2.30
C ALA A 125 -28.76 -3.92 -2.51
N PHE A 126 -28.60 -4.85 -1.56
CA PHE A 126 -29.27 -6.16 -1.62
C PHE A 126 -30.79 -6.06 -1.55
N LEU A 127 -31.35 -5.12 -0.79
CA LEU A 127 -32.80 -4.88 -0.76
C LEU A 127 -33.29 -4.52 -2.16
N PHE A 128 -32.62 -3.58 -2.84
CA PHE A 128 -32.97 -3.20 -4.20
C PHE A 128 -32.67 -4.29 -5.23
N LEU A 129 -31.63 -5.11 -5.03
CA LEU A 129 -31.38 -6.29 -5.86
C LEU A 129 -32.60 -7.23 -5.85
N HIS A 130 -33.14 -7.54 -4.67
CA HIS A 130 -34.34 -8.35 -4.55
C HIS A 130 -35.57 -7.67 -5.19
N ARG A 131 -35.75 -6.36 -5.02
CA ARG A 131 -36.85 -5.59 -5.64
C ARG A 131 -36.75 -5.52 -7.16
N VAL A 132 -35.56 -5.37 -7.73
CA VAL A 132 -35.34 -5.38 -9.19
C VAL A 132 -35.80 -6.72 -9.77
N VAL A 133 -35.44 -7.83 -9.13
CA VAL A 133 -35.86 -9.16 -9.57
C VAL A 133 -37.37 -9.35 -9.41
N ALA A 134 -37.95 -8.90 -8.29
CA ALA A 134 -39.38 -9.05 -7.99
C ALA A 134 -40.28 -8.13 -8.84
N ALA A 135 -40.09 -6.81 -8.73
CA ALA A 135 -40.98 -5.77 -9.25
C ALA A 135 -40.58 -5.20 -10.62
N ARG A 136 -39.34 -5.40 -11.08
CA ARG A 136 -38.83 -5.02 -12.43
C ARG A 136 -38.91 -3.52 -12.77
N ARG A 137 -38.98 -2.62 -11.79
CA ARG A 137 -39.10 -1.16 -12.00
C ARG A 137 -37.75 -0.51 -12.32
N ARG A 138 -37.74 0.56 -13.13
CA ARG A 138 -36.50 1.31 -13.45
C ARG A 138 -35.90 1.97 -12.20
N ARG A 139 -36.77 2.53 -11.35
CA ARG A 139 -36.38 3.20 -10.11
C ARG A 139 -35.59 2.28 -9.17
N ASP A 140 -35.99 1.02 -9.05
CA ASP A 140 -35.27 0.04 -8.21
C ASP A 140 -33.89 -0.29 -8.79
N ALA A 141 -33.75 -0.33 -10.12
CA ALA A 141 -32.46 -0.53 -10.77
C ALA A 141 -31.53 0.68 -10.60
N MET A 142 -32.07 1.89 -10.72
CA MET A 142 -31.31 3.11 -10.44
C MET A 142 -30.88 3.17 -8.96
N ALA A 143 -31.77 2.79 -8.03
CA ALA A 143 -31.46 2.73 -6.62
C ALA A 143 -30.40 1.66 -6.31
N LEU A 144 -30.47 0.47 -6.92
CA LEU A 144 -29.43 -0.55 -6.83
C LEU A 144 -28.07 0.01 -7.27
N GLY A 145 -28.01 0.66 -8.44
CA GLY A 145 -26.79 1.29 -8.94
C GLY A 145 -26.26 2.38 -8.02
N ALA A 146 -27.14 3.25 -7.50
CA ALA A 146 -26.77 4.33 -6.60
C ALA A 146 -26.24 3.82 -5.25
N PHE A 147 -26.90 2.85 -4.61
CA PHE A 147 -26.43 2.29 -3.34
C PHE A 147 -25.17 1.42 -3.50
N ALA A 148 -25.00 0.74 -4.64
CA ALA A 148 -23.74 0.09 -4.97
C ALA A 148 -22.60 1.10 -5.15
N ALA A 149 -22.85 2.23 -5.82
CA ALA A 149 -21.88 3.32 -5.94
C ALA A 149 -21.53 3.93 -4.58
N LEU A 150 -22.51 4.23 -3.73
CA LEU A 150 -22.27 4.76 -2.39
C LEU A 150 -21.44 3.79 -1.54
N GLN A 151 -21.66 2.48 -1.68
CA GLN A 151 -20.83 1.46 -1.02
C GLN A 151 -19.38 1.43 -1.54
N ALA A 152 -19.18 1.68 -2.84
CA ALA A 152 -17.85 1.71 -3.46
C ALA A 152 -17.09 3.00 -3.14
N ILE A 153 -17.79 4.14 -3.10
CA ILE A 153 -17.21 5.44 -2.74
C ILE A 153 -16.89 5.49 -1.25
N SER A 154 -17.64 4.81 -0.39
CA SER A 154 -17.38 4.84 1.06
C SER A 154 -16.07 4.14 1.46
N ALA A 155 -15.67 3.10 0.73
CA ALA A 155 -14.36 2.47 0.87
C ALA A 155 -14.04 1.65 -0.38
N VAL A 156 -12.81 1.77 -0.91
CA VAL A 156 -12.36 1.04 -2.10
C VAL A 156 -12.48 -0.47 -1.90
N TYR A 157 -12.13 -0.94 -0.68
CA TYR A 157 -12.31 -2.33 -0.26
C TYR A 157 -13.74 -2.84 -0.44
N TRP A 158 -14.72 -2.06 0.02
CA TRP A 158 -16.12 -2.44 -0.04
C TRP A 158 -16.71 -2.28 -1.43
N GLY A 159 -16.12 -1.45 -2.29
CA GLY A 159 -16.46 -1.39 -3.71
C GLY A 159 -16.23 -2.74 -4.40
N VAL A 160 -15.01 -3.28 -4.27
CA VAL A 160 -14.66 -4.57 -4.90
C VAL A 160 -15.44 -5.73 -4.25
N ILE A 161 -15.42 -5.83 -2.92
CA ILE A 161 -16.09 -6.91 -2.18
C ILE A 161 -17.60 -6.87 -2.40
N GLY A 162 -18.20 -5.68 -2.34
CA GLY A 162 -19.63 -5.47 -2.56
C GLY A 162 -20.07 -5.75 -3.99
N ALA A 163 -19.28 -5.36 -5.00
CA ALA A 163 -19.56 -5.67 -6.39
C ALA A 163 -19.58 -7.19 -6.65
N LEU A 164 -18.58 -7.92 -6.15
CA LEU A 164 -18.54 -9.39 -6.25
C LEU A 164 -19.74 -10.03 -5.54
N ALA A 165 -20.07 -9.56 -4.33
CA ALA A 165 -21.23 -10.04 -3.59
C ALA A 165 -22.54 -9.80 -4.35
N LEU A 166 -22.72 -8.61 -4.95
CA LEU A 166 -23.91 -8.28 -5.74
C LEU A 166 -24.01 -9.12 -7.02
N VAL A 167 -22.89 -9.39 -7.71
CA VAL A 167 -22.87 -10.23 -8.92
C VAL A 167 -23.24 -11.68 -8.56
N VAL A 168 -22.60 -12.26 -7.55
CA VAL A 168 -22.89 -13.64 -7.11
C VAL A 168 -24.30 -13.74 -6.54
N GLY A 169 -24.73 -12.76 -5.75
CA GLY A 169 -26.07 -12.69 -5.21
C GLY A 169 -27.14 -12.54 -6.31
N ALA A 170 -26.90 -11.71 -7.32
CA ALA A 170 -27.79 -11.56 -8.47
C ALA A 170 -27.88 -12.86 -9.27
N ALA A 171 -26.74 -13.50 -9.55
CA ALA A 171 -26.71 -14.78 -10.26
C ALA A 171 -27.50 -15.86 -9.51
N ALA A 172 -27.23 -16.05 -8.21
CA ALA A 172 -27.95 -17.00 -7.37
C ALA A 172 -29.46 -16.71 -7.33
N LEU A 173 -29.85 -15.44 -7.19
CA LEU A 173 -31.25 -15.03 -7.13
C LEU A 173 -31.97 -15.29 -8.46
N VAL A 174 -31.35 -14.96 -9.59
CA VAL A 174 -31.94 -15.12 -10.91
C VAL A 174 -32.06 -16.59 -11.31
N LEU A 175 -31.06 -17.41 -10.99
CA LEU A 175 -31.07 -18.85 -11.25
C LEU A 175 -32.17 -19.53 -10.42
N THR A 176 -32.22 -19.26 -9.12
CA THR A 176 -33.22 -19.88 -8.24
C THR A 176 -34.64 -19.37 -8.44
N ALA A 177 -34.81 -18.14 -8.92
CA ALA A 177 -36.11 -17.61 -9.34
C ALA A 177 -36.53 -18.05 -10.75
N GLY A 178 -35.70 -18.80 -11.49
CA GLY A 178 -35.99 -19.24 -12.86
C GLY A 178 -36.06 -18.12 -13.89
N ARG A 179 -35.38 -16.98 -13.67
CA ARG A 179 -35.49 -15.77 -14.50
C ARG A 179 -34.27 -15.48 -15.38
N PHE A 180 -33.38 -16.45 -15.58
CA PHE A 180 -32.08 -16.25 -16.25
C PHE A 180 -32.16 -15.82 -17.72
N ARG A 181 -33.27 -16.11 -18.41
CA ARG A 181 -33.50 -15.67 -19.81
C ARG A 181 -34.25 -14.34 -19.95
N SER A 182 -34.47 -13.61 -18.86
CA SER A 182 -35.24 -12.36 -18.87
C SER A 182 -34.44 -11.18 -19.44
N GLY A 183 -34.68 -10.83 -20.71
CA GLY A 183 -34.05 -9.66 -21.33
C GLY A 183 -34.38 -8.33 -20.64
N VAL A 184 -35.57 -8.21 -20.03
CA VAL A 184 -35.93 -7.04 -19.22
C VAL A 184 -35.04 -6.93 -18.00
N LEU A 185 -34.79 -8.04 -17.30
CA LEU A 185 -33.95 -8.06 -16.11
C LEU A 185 -32.49 -7.75 -16.45
N PHE A 186 -31.98 -8.29 -17.55
CA PHE A 186 -30.66 -7.95 -18.07
C PHE A 186 -30.51 -6.44 -18.32
N ARG A 187 -31.47 -5.80 -19.01
CA ARG A 187 -31.48 -4.34 -19.21
C ARG A 187 -31.53 -3.54 -17.89
N ARG A 188 -32.18 -4.08 -16.84
CA ARG A 188 -32.22 -3.45 -15.51
C ARG A 188 -30.88 -3.54 -14.80
N PHE A 189 -30.20 -4.67 -14.87
CA PHE A 189 -28.85 -4.78 -14.32
C PHE A 189 -27.84 -3.93 -15.08
N LEU A 190 -27.95 -3.83 -16.42
CA LEU A 190 -27.16 -2.88 -17.20
C LEU A 190 -27.40 -1.43 -16.76
N LEU A 191 -28.65 -1.03 -16.53
CA LEU A 191 -28.97 0.31 -16.01
C LEU A 191 -28.36 0.53 -14.63
N ALA A 192 -28.46 -0.45 -13.72
CA ALA A 192 -27.84 -0.35 -12.39
C ALA A 192 -26.31 -0.21 -12.49
N GLY A 193 -25.68 -1.01 -13.36
CA GLY A 193 -24.24 -0.93 -13.63
C GLY A 193 -23.81 0.40 -14.22
N ALA A 194 -24.58 0.94 -15.18
CA ALA A 194 -24.30 2.24 -15.79
C ALA A 194 -24.42 3.39 -14.77
N VAL A 195 -25.48 3.40 -13.95
CA VAL A 195 -25.64 4.38 -12.86
C VAL A 195 -24.48 4.26 -11.87
N GLY A 196 -24.11 3.03 -11.49
CA GLY A 196 -23.00 2.78 -10.60
C GLY A 196 -21.67 3.32 -11.14
N ALA A 197 -21.35 3.00 -12.40
CA ALA A 197 -20.12 3.42 -13.06
C ALA A 197 -20.01 4.95 -13.16
N VAL A 198 -21.09 5.64 -13.55
CA VAL A 198 -21.11 7.10 -13.67
C VAL A 198 -20.85 7.78 -12.32
N LEU A 199 -21.44 7.27 -11.24
CA LEU A 199 -21.28 7.85 -9.90
C LEU A 199 -19.89 7.60 -9.31
N VAL A 200 -19.28 6.44 -9.59
CA VAL A 200 -17.98 6.05 -9.05
C VAL A 200 -16.82 6.65 -9.86
N ALA A 201 -17.00 6.92 -11.15
CA ALA A 201 -15.93 7.37 -12.05
C ALA A 201 -15.10 8.56 -11.53
N PRO A 202 -15.69 9.65 -11.00
CA PRO A 202 -14.91 10.79 -10.49
C PRO A 202 -13.94 10.44 -9.37
N PHE A 203 -14.25 9.40 -8.60
CA PHE A 203 -13.43 8.94 -7.48
C PHE A 203 -12.37 7.93 -7.93
N VAL A 204 -12.71 7.01 -8.84
CA VAL A 204 -11.79 5.95 -9.30
C VAL A 204 -10.75 6.48 -10.30
N ILE A 205 -11.06 7.49 -11.11
CA ILE A 205 -10.11 8.04 -12.09
C ILE A 205 -8.81 8.56 -11.43
N PRO A 206 -8.84 9.33 -10.32
CA PRO A 206 -7.63 9.70 -9.58
C PRO A 206 -6.80 8.50 -9.10
N TYR A 207 -7.43 7.46 -8.55
CA TYR A 207 -6.71 6.24 -8.16
C TYR A 207 -6.05 5.56 -9.36
N TRP A 208 -6.74 5.49 -10.49
CA TRP A 208 -6.17 4.90 -11.70
C TRP A 208 -4.96 5.70 -12.20
N LYS A 209 -5.04 7.04 -12.24
CA LYS A 209 -3.90 7.90 -12.61
C LYS A 209 -2.70 7.72 -11.68
N VAL A 210 -2.93 7.73 -10.37
CA VAL A 210 -1.86 7.50 -9.37
C VAL A 210 -1.29 6.09 -9.49
N GLN A 211 -2.12 5.08 -9.72
CA GLN A 211 -1.65 3.72 -9.94
C GLN A 211 -0.73 3.62 -11.16
N GLN A 212 -1.05 4.29 -12.27
CA GLN A 212 -0.19 4.31 -13.47
C GLN A 212 1.11 5.07 -13.21
N ARG A 213 1.05 6.23 -12.54
CA ARG A 213 2.22 7.08 -12.28
C ARG A 213 3.21 6.45 -11.28
N GLU A 214 2.69 5.88 -10.20
CA GLU A 214 3.51 5.38 -9.08
C GLU A 214 3.72 3.85 -9.14
N GLY A 215 3.02 3.14 -10.03
CA GLY A 215 3.09 1.68 -10.12
C GLY A 215 2.49 0.95 -8.91
N PHE A 216 1.57 1.59 -8.19
CA PHE A 216 0.95 1.03 -6.99
C PHE A 216 0.07 -0.19 -7.33
N ALA A 217 0.57 -1.37 -7.02
CA ALA A 217 -0.22 -2.60 -6.99
C ALA A 217 0.33 -3.52 -5.90
N ARG A 218 -0.52 -4.40 -5.37
CA ARG A 218 -0.13 -5.41 -4.40
C ARG A 218 -0.05 -6.77 -5.09
N ASN A 219 1.09 -7.43 -4.98
CA ASN A 219 1.25 -8.79 -5.51
C ASN A 219 0.55 -9.81 -4.57
N MET A 220 0.43 -11.06 -5.04
CA MET A 220 -0.23 -12.13 -4.27
C MET A 220 0.52 -12.45 -2.97
N TYR A 221 1.84 -12.31 -2.93
CA TYR A 221 2.63 -12.56 -1.72
C TYR A 221 2.30 -11.54 -0.61
N GLU A 222 2.14 -10.27 -0.97
CA GLU A 222 1.71 -9.24 -0.02
C GLU A 222 0.26 -9.46 0.45
N ALA A 223 -0.62 -9.92 -0.43
CA ALA A 223 -2.00 -10.26 -0.06
C ALA A 223 -2.06 -11.47 0.90
N ALA A 224 -1.20 -12.48 0.72
CA ALA A 224 -1.13 -13.66 1.59
C ALA A 224 -0.75 -13.33 3.05
N ARG A 225 -0.11 -12.18 3.32
CA ARG A 225 0.25 -11.74 4.68
C ARG A 225 -0.94 -11.35 5.57
N HIS A 226 -2.14 -11.17 5.00
CA HIS A 226 -3.32 -10.76 5.76
C HIS A 226 -4.56 -11.53 5.30
N GLU A 227 -4.36 -12.77 4.87
CA GLU A 227 -5.43 -13.71 4.59
C GLU A 227 -5.97 -14.33 5.89
N ALA A 228 -7.18 -14.84 5.83
CA ALA A 228 -7.74 -15.62 6.92
C ALA A 228 -7.28 -17.07 6.82
N THR A 229 -7.17 -17.73 7.96
CA THR A 229 -7.17 -19.19 8.04
C THR A 229 -8.57 -19.66 8.44
N TRP A 230 -8.80 -20.96 8.42
CA TRP A 230 -10.06 -21.50 8.93
C TRP A 230 -10.23 -21.24 10.45
N THR A 231 -9.12 -21.14 11.21
CA THR A 231 -9.16 -20.83 12.66
C THR A 231 -9.48 -19.36 12.95
N SER A 232 -9.30 -18.44 12.00
CA SER A 232 -9.72 -17.04 12.16
C SER A 232 -11.23 -16.92 12.47
N TYR A 233 -12.03 -17.83 11.93
CA TYR A 233 -13.46 -17.93 12.22
C TYR A 233 -13.78 -18.49 13.61
N LEU A 234 -12.76 -18.75 14.43
CA LEU A 234 -12.84 -19.14 15.84
C LEU A 234 -12.09 -18.14 16.74
N HIS A 235 -11.68 -16.98 16.22
CA HIS A 235 -10.97 -15.96 17.00
C HIS A 235 -11.83 -14.71 17.24
N VAL A 236 -11.73 -14.16 18.45
CA VAL A 236 -12.41 -12.93 18.87
C VAL A 236 -11.41 -11.86 19.35
N PRO A 237 -11.81 -10.58 19.35
CA PRO A 237 -11.04 -9.51 19.96
C PRO A 237 -10.81 -9.75 21.46
N PRO A 238 -9.68 -9.29 22.02
CA PRO A 238 -9.39 -9.39 23.46
C PRO A 238 -10.48 -8.77 24.35
N GLY A 239 -11.16 -7.73 23.86
CA GLY A 239 -12.24 -7.05 24.57
C GLY A 239 -13.57 -7.81 24.62
N ASN A 240 -13.70 -8.95 23.92
CA ASN A 240 -14.93 -9.74 23.94
C ASN A 240 -15.19 -10.33 25.34
N LEU A 241 -16.39 -10.08 25.88
CA LEU A 241 -16.73 -10.41 27.26
C LEU A 241 -16.68 -11.92 27.55
N LEU A 242 -17.21 -12.76 26.66
CA LEU A 242 -17.38 -14.19 26.91
C LEU A 242 -16.13 -14.99 26.57
N TYR A 243 -15.56 -14.76 25.38
CA TYR A 243 -14.52 -15.64 24.82
C TYR A 243 -13.14 -14.99 24.80
N GLY A 244 -13.08 -13.65 24.69
CA GLY A 244 -11.81 -12.91 24.65
C GLY A 244 -11.16 -12.86 26.03
N ARG A 245 -11.93 -12.46 27.06
CA ARG A 245 -11.44 -12.36 28.44
C ARG A 245 -11.06 -13.70 29.07
N THR A 246 -11.73 -14.79 28.68
CA THR A 246 -11.45 -16.14 29.18
C THR A 246 -10.28 -16.81 28.45
N GLY A 247 -9.85 -16.25 27.32
CA GLY A 247 -8.81 -16.84 26.47
C GLY A 247 -9.28 -18.03 25.62
N LEU A 248 -10.56 -18.40 25.68
CA LEU A 248 -11.11 -19.61 25.03
C LEU A 248 -10.96 -19.57 23.49
N LEU A 249 -11.21 -18.39 22.90
CA LEU A 249 -11.18 -18.16 21.46
C LEU A 249 -10.08 -17.16 21.08
N ARG A 250 -8.93 -17.25 21.76
CA ARG A 250 -7.74 -16.45 21.45
C ARG A 250 -6.65 -17.36 20.86
N PRO A 251 -5.79 -16.82 19.97
CA PRO A 251 -4.59 -17.53 19.56
C PRO A 251 -3.71 -17.82 20.79
N PRO A 252 -2.96 -18.95 20.81
CA PRO A 252 -2.11 -19.35 21.93
C PRO A 252 -1.11 -18.25 22.31
N ALA A 253 -1.01 -17.94 23.61
CA ALA A 253 -0.04 -16.97 24.10
C ALA A 253 1.40 -17.46 23.88
N GLY A 254 2.26 -16.62 23.29
CA GLY A 254 3.68 -16.94 23.08
C GLY A 254 4.00 -17.67 21.77
N ALA A 255 3.04 -17.82 20.85
CA ALA A 255 3.36 -18.23 19.48
C ALA A 255 4.31 -17.19 18.84
N PRO A 256 5.35 -17.62 18.10
CA PRO A 256 6.19 -16.68 17.37
C PRO A 256 5.32 -15.89 16.37
N PRO A 257 5.60 -14.58 16.16
CA PRO A 257 4.82 -13.73 15.29
C PRO A 257 4.63 -14.39 13.93
N SER A 258 3.42 -14.87 13.67
CA SER A 258 3.09 -15.58 12.45
C SER A 258 2.68 -14.60 11.35
N ARG A 259 2.65 -15.06 10.10
CA ARG A 259 2.08 -14.29 8.98
C ARG A 259 0.59 -13.99 9.16
N HIS A 260 -0.08 -14.59 10.15
CA HIS A 260 -1.53 -14.53 10.34
C HIS A 260 -1.85 -13.97 11.74
N GLU A 261 -1.32 -12.80 12.06
CA GLU A 261 -1.62 -12.06 13.29
C GLU A 261 -2.29 -10.71 13.02
N GLY A 262 -3.02 -10.19 14.01
CA GLY A 262 -3.68 -8.89 13.94
C GLY A 262 -5.22 -8.96 13.84
N PRO A 263 -5.87 -7.78 13.79
CA PRO A 263 -7.33 -7.67 13.82
C PRO A 263 -8.01 -8.35 12.63
N GLU A 264 -7.30 -8.56 11.53
CA GLU A 264 -7.76 -9.30 10.35
C GLU A 264 -8.18 -10.74 10.67
N GLN A 265 -7.66 -11.35 11.74
CA GLN A 265 -7.96 -12.73 12.12
C GLN A 265 -9.22 -12.89 12.98
N GLU A 266 -9.79 -11.80 13.49
CA GLU A 266 -10.88 -11.84 14.49
C GLU A 266 -12.25 -11.92 13.80
N LEU A 267 -12.53 -13.05 13.14
CA LEU A 267 -13.67 -13.26 12.24
C LEU A 267 -14.83 -14.07 12.85
N PHE A 268 -14.77 -14.42 14.13
CA PHE A 268 -15.77 -15.30 14.76
C PHE A 268 -17.21 -14.72 14.68
N PRO A 269 -18.15 -15.44 14.05
CA PRO A 269 -19.52 -14.96 13.86
C PRO A 269 -20.46 -15.21 15.05
N GLY A 270 -20.05 -15.93 16.10
CA GLY A 270 -20.94 -16.26 17.23
C GLY A 270 -21.65 -17.61 17.09
N PHE A 271 -21.70 -18.39 18.17
CA PHE A 271 -22.35 -19.71 18.18
C PHE A 271 -23.87 -19.59 18.06
N ALA A 272 -24.48 -18.63 18.76
CA ALA A 272 -25.91 -18.40 18.67
C ALA A 272 -26.34 -18.00 17.25
N LEU A 273 -25.57 -17.14 16.57
CA LEU A 273 -25.84 -16.76 15.19
C LEU A 273 -25.69 -17.95 14.24
N LEU A 274 -24.61 -18.74 14.38
CA LEU A 274 -24.39 -19.93 13.58
C LEU A 274 -25.54 -20.94 13.73
N ALA A 275 -25.95 -21.26 14.96
CA ALA A 275 -27.06 -22.18 15.21
C ALA A 275 -28.37 -21.71 14.57
N LEU A 276 -28.71 -20.42 14.73
CA LEU A 276 -29.89 -19.82 14.09
C LEU A 276 -29.81 -19.84 12.57
N SER A 277 -28.64 -19.54 12.00
CA SER A 277 -28.45 -19.51 10.55
C SER A 277 -28.59 -20.90 9.92
N ILE A 278 -28.07 -21.95 10.55
CA ILE A 278 -28.22 -23.34 10.11
C ILE A 278 -29.70 -23.75 10.18
N TYR A 279 -30.37 -23.43 11.30
CA TYR A 279 -31.80 -23.71 11.44
C TYR A 279 -32.63 -22.96 10.39
N GLY A 280 -32.33 -21.68 10.16
CA GLY A 280 -32.96 -20.83 9.16
C GLY A 280 -32.75 -21.32 7.73
N ALA A 281 -31.53 -21.69 7.36
CA ALA A 281 -31.22 -22.26 6.05
C ALA A 281 -32.00 -23.55 5.79
N ARG A 282 -32.03 -24.47 6.76
CA ARG A 282 -32.79 -25.73 6.66
C ARG A 282 -34.28 -25.50 6.48
N ARG A 283 -34.85 -24.51 7.18
CA ARG A 283 -36.27 -24.17 7.07
C ARG A 283 -36.59 -23.45 5.77
N ALA A 284 -35.76 -22.48 5.38
CA ALA A 284 -35.91 -21.75 4.14
C ALA A 284 -35.83 -22.66 2.91
N TRP A 285 -34.99 -23.69 2.95
CA TRP A 285 -34.86 -24.65 1.84
C TRP A 285 -36.08 -25.55 1.67
N LYS A 286 -36.86 -25.75 2.73
CA LYS A 286 -38.10 -26.54 2.73
C LYS A 286 -39.35 -25.69 2.47
N ALA A 287 -39.20 -24.38 2.32
CA ALA A 287 -40.29 -23.42 2.14
C ALA A 287 -40.05 -22.53 0.91
N ASP A 288 -40.96 -21.59 0.65
CA ASP A 288 -40.86 -20.64 -0.47
C ASP A 288 -39.72 -19.60 -0.34
N ALA A 289 -38.96 -19.65 0.76
CA ALA A 289 -37.80 -18.79 1.00
C ALA A 289 -36.48 -19.32 0.40
N ARG A 290 -36.53 -20.41 -0.39
CA ARG A 290 -35.35 -21.03 -1.02
C ARG A 290 -34.46 -20.06 -1.81
N PRO A 291 -34.98 -19.12 -2.63
CA PRO A 291 -34.13 -18.17 -3.35
C PRO A 291 -33.30 -17.28 -2.40
N VAL A 292 -33.90 -16.81 -1.31
CA VAL A 292 -33.19 -15.99 -0.31
C VAL A 292 -32.08 -16.80 0.35
N ALA A 293 -32.37 -18.04 0.77
CA ALA A 293 -31.35 -18.89 1.38
C ALA A 293 -30.19 -19.20 0.43
N ALA A 294 -30.48 -19.48 -0.84
CA ALA A 294 -29.45 -19.74 -1.85
C ALA A 294 -28.55 -18.51 -2.08
N VAL A 295 -29.12 -17.31 -2.16
CA VAL A 295 -28.35 -16.06 -2.26
C VAL A 295 -27.43 -15.88 -1.06
N MET A 296 -27.96 -16.00 0.16
CA MET A 296 -27.18 -15.78 1.38
C MET A 296 -26.08 -16.82 1.57
N LEU A 297 -26.35 -18.09 1.23
CA LEU A 297 -25.34 -19.15 1.24
C LEU A 297 -24.26 -18.93 0.18
N ALA A 298 -24.63 -18.50 -1.04
CA ALA A 298 -23.66 -18.21 -2.08
C ALA A 298 -22.75 -17.03 -1.72
N VAL A 299 -23.31 -15.96 -1.14
CA VAL A 299 -22.55 -14.80 -0.67
C VAL A 299 -21.65 -15.17 0.51
N ALA A 300 -22.13 -15.96 1.46
CA ALA A 300 -21.31 -16.44 2.57
C ALA A 300 -20.18 -17.36 2.09
N ALA A 301 -20.46 -18.27 1.15
CA ALA A 301 -19.45 -19.15 0.58
C ALA A 301 -18.38 -18.37 -0.19
N LEU A 302 -18.78 -17.36 -0.98
CA LEU A 302 -17.85 -16.44 -1.65
C LEU A 302 -16.95 -15.73 -0.63
N GLY A 303 -17.55 -15.19 0.42
CA GLY A 303 -16.83 -14.53 1.52
C GLY A 303 -15.79 -15.43 2.16
N PHE A 304 -16.20 -16.63 2.55
CA PHE A 304 -15.34 -17.61 3.18
C PHE A 304 -14.17 -17.98 2.26
N VAL A 305 -14.46 -18.40 1.03
CA VAL A 305 -13.45 -18.84 0.06
C VAL A 305 -12.43 -17.75 -0.25
N LEU A 306 -12.89 -16.51 -0.51
CA LEU A 306 -11.97 -15.41 -0.82
C LEU A 306 -11.26 -14.87 0.42
N SER A 307 -11.80 -15.07 1.63
CA SER A 307 -11.12 -14.69 2.86
C SER A 307 -9.86 -15.49 3.11
N LEU A 308 -9.83 -16.75 2.66
CA LEU A 308 -8.66 -17.64 2.76
C LEU A 308 -7.51 -17.22 1.83
N GLY A 309 -7.71 -16.19 1.00
CA GLY A 309 -6.65 -15.56 0.23
C GLY A 309 -5.98 -16.46 -0.83
N PRO A 310 -4.79 -16.04 -1.28
CA PRO A 310 -3.96 -16.77 -2.22
C PRO A 310 -3.64 -18.22 -1.80
N ASP A 311 -3.42 -18.48 -0.51
CA ASP A 311 -2.99 -19.80 -0.05
C ASP A 311 -4.18 -20.77 0.19
N GLY A 312 -5.41 -20.24 0.28
CA GLY A 312 -6.64 -21.02 0.34
C GLY A 312 -7.06 -21.61 -1.01
N VAL A 313 -7.68 -20.78 -1.88
CA VAL A 313 -8.16 -21.20 -3.21
C VAL A 313 -7.42 -20.43 -4.29
N ARG A 314 -6.13 -20.74 -4.41
CA ARG A 314 -5.18 -20.05 -5.29
C ARG A 314 -5.67 -19.82 -6.72
N PRO A 315 -6.24 -20.81 -7.45
CA PRO A 315 -6.62 -20.60 -8.85
C PRO A 315 -7.71 -19.54 -9.01
N LEU A 316 -8.71 -19.54 -8.11
CA LEU A 316 -9.78 -18.55 -8.13
C LEU A 316 -9.24 -17.16 -7.76
N TYR A 317 -8.43 -17.09 -6.69
CA TYR A 317 -7.87 -15.82 -6.23
C TYR A 317 -6.95 -15.21 -7.29
N ALA A 318 -6.07 -16.01 -7.89
CA ALA A 318 -5.19 -15.59 -8.98
C ALA A 318 -5.98 -15.11 -10.21
N TRP A 319 -7.07 -15.81 -10.57
CA TRP A 319 -7.94 -15.38 -11.67
C TRP A 319 -8.59 -14.03 -11.37
N LEU A 320 -9.13 -13.83 -10.16
CA LEU A 320 -9.73 -12.55 -9.76
C LEU A 320 -8.68 -11.43 -9.72
N HIS A 321 -7.51 -11.70 -9.14
CA HIS A 321 -6.39 -10.75 -9.12
C HIS A 321 -5.97 -10.35 -10.52
N ARG A 322 -5.95 -11.30 -11.46
CA ARG A 322 -5.57 -11.12 -12.87
C ARG A 322 -6.66 -10.56 -13.77
N TRP A 323 -7.95 -10.67 -13.44
CA TRP A 323 -9.04 -10.29 -14.36
C TRP A 323 -10.04 -9.27 -13.82
N VAL A 324 -10.20 -9.12 -12.50
CA VAL A 324 -11.12 -8.15 -11.90
C VAL A 324 -10.43 -6.83 -11.60
N PHE A 325 -10.94 -5.74 -12.19
CA PHE A 325 -10.44 -4.39 -11.95
C PHE A 325 -10.51 -4.03 -10.45
N GLY A 326 -9.47 -3.39 -9.92
CA GLY A 326 -9.39 -2.98 -8.51
C GLY A 326 -9.08 -4.11 -7.52
N PHE A 327 -9.06 -5.39 -7.93
CA PHE A 327 -8.78 -6.50 -7.02
C PHE A 327 -7.35 -6.47 -6.45
N GLN A 328 -6.41 -5.88 -7.18
CA GLN A 328 -5.02 -5.69 -6.75
C GLN A 328 -4.85 -4.66 -5.61
N ALA A 329 -5.91 -3.91 -5.28
CA ALA A 329 -5.92 -3.03 -4.11
C ALA A 329 -6.16 -3.81 -2.80
N ILE A 330 -6.61 -5.06 -2.87
CA ILE A 330 -6.91 -5.89 -1.70
C ILE A 330 -5.59 -6.40 -1.08
N ARG A 331 -5.06 -5.67 -0.09
CA ARG A 331 -3.92 -6.11 0.74
C ARG A 331 -4.28 -7.13 1.83
N ALA A 332 -5.57 -7.32 2.11
CA ALA A 332 -6.06 -8.09 3.26
C ALA A 332 -7.29 -8.93 2.86
N PRO A 333 -7.07 -10.13 2.30
CA PRO A 333 -8.13 -11.05 1.90
C PRO A 333 -9.07 -11.39 3.06
N ALA A 334 -8.60 -11.48 4.29
CA ALA A 334 -9.43 -11.83 5.46
C ALA A 334 -10.71 -10.98 5.58
N ARG A 335 -10.67 -9.74 5.07
CA ARG A 335 -11.82 -8.82 5.04
C ARG A 335 -12.97 -9.29 4.15
N PHE A 336 -12.81 -10.28 3.28
CA PHE A 336 -13.95 -10.94 2.62
C PHE A 336 -14.88 -11.66 3.62
N GLY A 337 -14.39 -11.95 4.84
CA GLY A 337 -15.16 -12.57 5.92
C GLY A 337 -16.45 -11.81 6.30
N VAL A 338 -16.58 -10.52 5.95
CA VAL A 338 -17.86 -9.79 6.15
C VAL A 338 -19.02 -10.40 5.40
N LEU A 339 -18.77 -10.96 4.22
CA LEU A 339 -19.83 -11.59 3.44
C LEU A 339 -20.35 -12.87 4.11
N VAL A 340 -19.53 -13.54 4.93
CA VAL A 340 -19.97 -14.67 5.76
C VAL A 340 -21.04 -14.21 6.72
N THR A 341 -20.74 -13.24 7.58
CA THR A 341 -21.72 -12.76 8.56
C THR A 341 -22.91 -12.06 7.92
N PHE A 342 -22.72 -11.38 6.78
CA PHE A 342 -23.84 -10.83 6.00
C PHE A 342 -24.88 -11.92 5.67
N GLY A 343 -24.42 -13.04 5.10
CA GLY A 343 -25.30 -14.17 4.77
C GLY A 343 -25.89 -14.84 6.02
N LEU A 344 -25.06 -15.07 7.05
CA LEU A 344 -25.50 -15.71 8.30
C LEU A 344 -26.55 -14.86 9.04
N ALA A 345 -26.42 -13.52 9.04
CA ALA A 345 -27.37 -12.62 9.68
C ALA A 345 -28.79 -12.74 9.08
N VAL A 346 -28.90 -12.75 7.75
CA VAL A 346 -30.19 -12.90 7.06
C VAL A 346 -30.76 -14.31 7.24
N LEU A 347 -29.92 -15.36 7.20
CA LEU A 347 -30.36 -16.72 7.48
C LEU A 347 -30.84 -16.89 8.92
N ALA A 348 -30.15 -16.27 9.89
CA ALA A 348 -30.56 -16.26 11.29
C ALA A 348 -31.89 -15.53 11.49
N ALA A 349 -32.18 -14.47 10.72
CA ALA A 349 -33.50 -13.83 10.72
C ALA A 349 -34.63 -14.80 10.36
N ILE A 350 -34.40 -15.64 9.35
CA ILE A 350 -35.36 -16.69 8.97
C ILE A 350 -35.47 -17.71 10.10
N GLY A 351 -34.36 -18.17 10.66
CA GLY A 351 -34.36 -19.12 11.78
C GLY A 351 -35.15 -18.61 12.98
N LEU A 352 -34.96 -17.35 13.35
CA LEU A 352 -35.65 -16.73 14.48
C LEU A 352 -37.14 -16.48 14.19
N ARG A 353 -37.52 -16.19 12.93
CA ARG A 353 -38.93 -16.13 12.52
C ARG A 353 -39.64 -17.46 12.78
N GLU A 354 -39.05 -18.56 12.32
CA GLU A 354 -39.60 -19.91 12.49
C GLU A 354 -39.64 -20.34 13.95
N LEU A 355 -38.67 -19.89 14.74
CA LEU A 355 -38.62 -20.15 16.18
C LEU A 355 -39.73 -19.39 16.92
N ALA A 356 -39.91 -18.11 16.58
CA ALA A 356 -40.90 -17.22 17.18
C ALA A 356 -42.35 -17.67 16.93
N ALA A 357 -42.60 -18.43 15.87
CA ALA A 357 -43.91 -18.98 15.52
C ALA A 357 -44.35 -20.17 16.42
N ARG A 358 -43.48 -20.68 17.30
CA ARG A 358 -43.82 -21.81 18.20
C ARG A 358 -44.59 -21.36 19.45
N ARG A 359 -45.18 -22.33 20.18
CA ARG A 359 -46.00 -22.11 21.41
C ARG A 359 -45.33 -21.22 22.49
N HIS A 360 -44.01 -21.30 22.64
CA HIS A 360 -43.20 -20.41 23.51
C HIS A 360 -42.14 -19.61 22.72
N GLY A 361 -42.36 -19.47 21.42
CA GLY A 361 -41.38 -18.97 20.47
C GLY A 361 -40.93 -17.55 20.73
N ARG A 362 -41.84 -16.67 21.19
CA ARG A 362 -41.51 -15.26 21.47
C ARG A 362 -40.54 -15.11 22.64
N LEU A 363 -40.77 -15.82 23.74
CA LEU A 363 -39.85 -15.83 24.89
C LEU A 363 -38.49 -16.38 24.47
N LEU A 364 -38.48 -17.51 23.77
CA LEU A 364 -37.25 -18.10 23.27
C LEU A 364 -36.52 -17.18 22.29
N ALA A 365 -37.23 -16.47 21.42
CA ALA A 365 -36.65 -15.50 20.52
C ALA A 365 -36.01 -14.32 21.28
N THR A 366 -36.67 -13.81 22.32
CA THR A 366 -36.09 -12.78 23.20
C THR A 366 -34.84 -13.27 23.90
N VAL A 367 -34.86 -14.48 24.46
CA VAL A 367 -33.69 -15.09 25.11
C VAL A 367 -32.54 -15.24 24.11
N VAL A 368 -32.80 -15.73 22.91
CA VAL A 368 -31.76 -15.87 21.88
C VAL A 368 -31.21 -14.51 21.45
N CYS A 369 -32.05 -13.48 21.30
CA CYS A 369 -31.56 -12.12 21.04
C CYS A 369 -30.64 -11.62 22.17
N ALA A 370 -30.97 -11.90 23.43
CA ALA A 370 -30.13 -11.54 24.57
C ALA A 370 -28.79 -12.31 24.56
N VAL A 371 -28.80 -13.59 24.19
CA VAL A 371 -27.57 -14.40 24.04
C VAL A 371 -26.69 -13.84 22.92
N VAL A 372 -27.25 -13.53 21.75
CA VAL A 372 -26.46 -12.93 20.65
C VAL A 372 -25.88 -11.58 21.09
N ALA A 373 -26.66 -10.74 21.78
CA ALA A 373 -26.17 -9.47 22.31
C ALA A 373 -25.02 -9.67 23.32
N LEU A 374 -25.10 -10.70 24.16
CA LEU A 374 -24.05 -11.03 25.13
C LEU A 374 -22.78 -11.56 24.43
N GLU A 375 -22.90 -12.44 23.44
CA GLU A 375 -21.77 -12.93 22.63
C GLU A 375 -21.03 -11.79 21.92
N TYR A 376 -21.76 -10.73 21.55
CA TYR A 376 -21.24 -9.62 20.76
C TYR A 376 -20.78 -8.43 21.62
N LEU A 377 -20.88 -8.55 22.94
CA LEU A 377 -20.49 -7.49 23.85
C LEU A 377 -18.96 -7.42 23.96
N ASN A 378 -18.39 -6.31 23.49
CA ASN A 378 -16.96 -6.03 23.50
C ASN A 378 -16.68 -4.83 24.42
N VAL A 379 -16.19 -5.09 25.63
CA VAL A 379 -15.98 -4.08 26.69
C VAL A 379 -14.68 -4.37 27.46
N PRO A 380 -13.88 -3.35 27.81
CA PRO A 380 -13.99 -1.96 27.34
C PRO A 380 -13.62 -1.87 25.85
N LEU A 381 -14.23 -0.93 25.14
CA LEU A 381 -13.73 -0.54 23.82
C LEU A 381 -12.42 0.24 24.03
N PRO A 382 -11.32 -0.13 23.36
CA PRO A 382 -10.09 0.64 23.44
C PRO A 382 -10.33 2.10 23.05
N SER A 383 -9.98 3.02 23.95
CA SER A 383 -10.06 4.46 23.74
C SER A 383 -8.73 5.10 24.06
N VAL A 384 -8.37 6.11 23.29
CA VAL A 384 -7.19 6.94 23.54
C VAL A 384 -7.64 8.39 23.72
N PRO A 385 -6.90 9.21 24.49
CA PRO A 385 -7.12 10.64 24.52
C PRO A 385 -7.11 11.21 23.10
N ALA A 386 -8.03 12.13 22.81
CA ALA A 386 -8.06 12.78 21.52
C ALA A 386 -6.72 13.51 21.29
N PRO A 387 -5.99 13.23 20.19
CA PRO A 387 -4.76 13.94 19.90
C PRO A 387 -5.08 15.42 19.66
N SER A 388 -4.22 16.32 20.13
CA SER A 388 -4.36 17.73 19.79
C SER A 388 -4.11 17.90 18.29
N SER A 389 -5.02 18.61 17.61
CA SER A 389 -4.82 19.04 16.22
C SER A 389 -4.23 20.45 16.13
N THR A 390 -4.07 21.10 17.28
CA THR A 390 -3.58 22.47 17.42
C THR A 390 -2.34 22.45 18.30
N THR A 391 -1.25 23.02 17.81
CA THR A 391 0.01 23.14 18.56
C THR A 391 0.51 24.59 18.50
N PRO A 392 1.30 25.05 19.48
CA PRO A 392 1.91 26.38 19.40
C PRO A 392 2.71 26.57 18.10
N ALA A 393 3.47 25.55 17.68
CA ALA A 393 4.19 25.54 16.41
C ALA A 393 3.24 25.58 15.19
N GLY A 394 2.16 24.79 15.22
CA GLY A 394 1.13 24.80 14.16
C GLY A 394 0.48 26.17 13.98
N LYS A 395 0.10 26.85 15.07
CA LYS A 395 -0.43 28.23 15.05
C LYS A 395 0.57 29.22 14.49
N TRP A 396 1.83 29.12 14.90
CA TRP A 396 2.89 29.98 14.39
C TRP A 396 3.07 29.79 12.88
N LEU A 397 3.13 28.54 12.41
CA LEU A 397 3.24 28.20 10.99
C LEU A 397 2.03 28.68 10.17
N ALA A 398 0.83 28.69 10.76
CA ALA A 398 -0.38 29.22 10.13
C ALA A 398 -0.34 30.74 9.95
N GLY A 399 0.35 31.46 10.85
CA GLY A 399 0.52 32.93 10.77
C GLY A 399 1.76 33.38 9.99
N ALA A 400 2.73 32.50 9.77
CA ALA A 400 3.96 32.81 9.04
C ALA A 400 3.65 33.26 7.60
N GLN A 401 4.30 34.33 7.13
CA GLN A 401 4.08 34.89 5.79
C GLN A 401 4.81 34.11 4.70
N GLY A 402 4.23 34.02 3.51
CA GLY A 402 4.81 33.39 2.31
C GLY A 402 4.63 31.87 2.23
N GLU A 403 4.84 31.32 1.04
CA GLU A 403 4.71 29.89 0.73
C GLU A 403 5.95 29.10 1.19
N GLY A 404 5.85 27.76 1.16
CA GLY A 404 6.94 26.85 1.52
C GLY A 404 6.46 25.63 2.32
N ALA A 405 7.09 24.48 2.07
CA ALA A 405 6.79 23.22 2.74
C ALA A 405 7.43 23.16 4.14
N VAL A 406 6.91 22.25 4.97
CA VAL A 406 7.36 22.01 6.34
C VAL A 406 7.92 20.58 6.46
N LEU A 407 9.08 20.43 7.08
CA LEU A 407 9.61 19.15 7.56
C LEU A 407 9.42 19.07 9.07
N TYR A 408 8.86 17.98 9.56
CA TYR A 408 8.84 17.64 10.98
C TYR A 408 9.86 16.53 11.27
N LEU A 409 10.64 16.71 12.32
CA LEU A 409 11.63 15.74 12.79
C LEU A 409 11.14 15.00 14.06
N PRO A 410 11.60 13.75 14.27
CA PRO A 410 12.24 12.90 13.26
C PRO A 410 11.27 12.54 12.13
N LEU A 411 11.78 12.44 10.91
CA LEU A 411 11.01 11.98 9.75
C LEU A 411 10.95 10.45 9.79
N ASP A 412 9.82 9.89 10.21
CA ASP A 412 9.66 8.44 10.35
C ASP A 412 9.39 7.75 9.00
N ALA A 413 9.70 6.46 8.88
CA ALA A 413 9.39 5.69 7.68
C ALA A 413 7.92 5.19 7.63
N ASP A 414 7.17 5.30 8.73
CA ASP A 414 5.89 4.64 8.91
C ASP A 414 4.93 5.50 9.78
N LEU A 415 4.33 4.91 10.82
CA LEU A 415 3.27 5.47 11.65
C LEU A 415 3.66 6.75 12.41
N GLY A 416 4.95 7.01 12.63
CA GLY A 416 5.44 8.17 13.39
C GLY A 416 5.01 9.51 12.78
N ASN A 417 4.78 9.56 11.47
CA ASN A 417 4.33 10.76 10.77
C ASN A 417 2.88 11.16 11.06
N THR A 418 2.05 10.24 11.58
CA THR A 418 0.60 10.46 11.67
C THR A 418 0.20 11.59 12.61
N ARG A 419 1.03 11.92 13.61
CA ARG A 419 0.88 13.10 14.48
C ARG A 419 1.03 14.38 13.66
N PHE A 420 2.13 14.52 12.92
CA PHE A 420 2.43 15.71 12.11
C PHE A 420 1.41 15.93 10.98
N MET A 421 0.87 14.84 10.42
CA MET A 421 -0.26 14.95 9.50
C MET A 421 -1.44 15.67 10.16
N LEU A 422 -1.84 15.27 11.38
CA LEU A 422 -2.95 15.91 12.08
C LEU A 422 -2.67 17.39 12.40
N GLU A 423 -1.47 17.70 12.89
CA GLU A 423 -1.03 19.08 13.17
C GLU A 423 -1.04 19.95 11.91
N SER A 424 -0.74 19.34 10.76
CA SER A 424 -0.72 20.06 9.48
C SER A 424 -2.08 20.59 9.02
N LEU A 425 -3.19 20.11 9.60
CA LEU A 425 -4.52 20.65 9.30
C LEU A 425 -4.69 22.10 9.77
N GLU A 426 -3.92 22.53 10.78
CA GLU A 426 -3.95 23.88 11.32
C GLU A 426 -3.35 24.89 10.33
N HIS A 427 -2.12 24.64 9.86
CA HIS A 427 -1.39 25.55 8.97
C HIS A 427 -1.59 25.26 7.47
N ARG A 428 -2.01 24.04 7.10
CA ARG A 428 -2.34 23.59 5.72
C ARG A 428 -1.24 23.69 4.67
N ARG A 429 -0.04 24.07 5.08
CA ARG A 429 1.18 23.97 4.25
C ARG A 429 1.44 22.51 3.85
N PRO A 430 2.04 22.28 2.67
CA PRO A 430 2.60 20.98 2.33
C PRO A 430 3.62 20.53 3.38
N ILE A 431 3.60 19.25 3.71
CA ILE A 431 4.55 18.62 4.62
C ILE A 431 5.32 17.51 3.89
N VAL A 432 6.62 17.42 4.15
CA VAL A 432 7.46 16.33 3.63
C VAL A 432 7.02 15.00 4.23
N ASN A 433 6.63 15.02 5.51
CA ASN A 433 6.13 13.88 6.26
C ASN A 433 4.88 13.27 5.61
N GLY A 434 4.68 11.97 5.82
CA GLY A 434 3.46 11.30 5.37
C GLY A 434 3.37 9.86 5.83
N TYR A 435 2.14 9.40 6.04
CA TYR A 435 1.80 7.99 6.24
C TYR A 435 0.52 7.67 5.47
N SER A 436 0.55 6.62 4.66
CA SER A 436 -0.57 6.20 3.82
C SER A 436 -0.44 4.72 3.45
N GLY A 437 -1.46 4.18 2.76
CA GLY A 437 -1.47 2.78 2.31
C GLY A 437 -0.39 2.47 1.27
N GLN A 438 0.13 3.50 0.59
CA GLN A 438 1.25 3.47 -0.34
C GLN A 438 2.13 4.72 -0.12
N ARG A 439 3.36 4.72 -0.63
CA ARG A 439 4.31 5.84 -0.50
C ARG A 439 5.03 6.07 -1.83
N PRO A 440 5.41 7.32 -2.17
CA PRO A 440 6.25 7.58 -3.33
C PRO A 440 7.61 6.87 -3.21
N ALA A 441 8.21 6.50 -4.34
CA ALA A 441 9.50 5.81 -4.36
C ALA A 441 10.63 6.58 -3.66
N PHE A 442 10.64 7.92 -3.82
CA PHE A 442 11.67 8.80 -3.25
C PHE A 442 11.60 8.94 -1.72
N PHE A 443 10.46 8.60 -1.09
CA PHE A 443 10.20 8.98 0.30
C PHE A 443 11.21 8.38 1.29
N MET A 444 11.66 7.15 1.04
CA MET A 444 12.67 6.53 1.90
C MET A 444 14.01 7.26 1.82
N GLY A 445 14.43 7.72 0.64
CA GLY A 445 15.63 8.54 0.50
C GLY A 445 15.58 9.82 1.33
N PHE A 446 14.39 10.43 1.47
CA PHE A 446 14.20 11.58 2.36
C PHE A 446 14.30 11.22 3.84
N VAL A 447 13.74 10.07 4.25
CA VAL A 447 13.88 9.57 5.63
C VAL A 447 15.35 9.41 5.99
N ASP A 448 16.14 8.79 5.13
CA ASP A 448 17.56 8.52 5.42
C ASP A 448 18.40 9.81 5.43
N THR A 449 18.08 10.77 4.55
CA THR A 449 18.87 12.01 4.40
C THR A 449 18.45 13.09 5.40
N LEU A 450 17.17 13.40 5.50
CA LEU A 450 16.69 14.56 6.26
C LEU A 450 16.75 14.37 7.78
N ASN A 451 16.83 13.13 8.27
CA ASN A 451 17.08 12.86 9.69
C ASN A 451 18.53 13.13 10.11
N LEU A 452 19.45 13.34 9.17
CA LEU A 452 20.85 13.68 9.45
C LEU A 452 21.05 15.19 9.68
N LEU A 453 19.98 15.99 9.78
CA LEU A 453 20.13 17.41 10.05
C LEU A 453 20.91 17.66 11.35
N PRO A 454 21.85 18.64 11.37
CA PRO A 454 22.12 19.66 10.34
C PRO A 454 23.28 19.33 9.36
N SER A 455 23.46 18.07 8.94
CA SER A 455 24.49 17.72 7.94
C SER A 455 24.37 18.50 6.61
N PRO A 456 25.49 18.76 5.93
CA PRO A 456 25.49 19.43 4.62
C PRO A 456 24.52 18.79 3.61
N GLU A 457 24.45 17.45 3.57
CA GLU A 457 23.58 16.70 2.64
C GLU A 457 22.12 17.03 2.89
N ALA A 458 21.71 17.02 4.16
CA ALA A 458 20.34 17.29 4.56
C ALA A 458 19.97 18.75 4.33
N LEU A 459 20.87 19.70 4.59
CA LEU A 459 20.65 21.13 4.33
C LEU A 459 20.43 21.40 2.84
N TRP A 460 21.28 20.84 1.97
CA TRP A 460 21.11 20.97 0.52
C TRP A 460 19.84 20.28 0.03
N ALA A 461 19.46 19.14 0.61
CA ALA A 461 18.19 18.49 0.30
C ALA A 461 16.97 19.37 0.67
N LEU A 462 17.00 20.06 1.82
CA LEU A 462 15.95 21.02 2.19
C LEU A 462 15.82 22.14 1.16
N ARG A 463 16.96 22.68 0.72
CA ARG A 463 17.03 23.76 -0.28
C ARG A 463 16.43 23.32 -1.62
N ASP A 464 16.92 22.21 -2.16
CA ASP A 464 16.56 21.70 -3.49
C ASP A 464 15.07 21.33 -3.55
N LEU A 465 14.50 20.86 -2.42
CA LEU A 465 13.07 20.58 -2.31
C LEU A 465 12.20 21.82 -2.13
N GLY A 466 12.75 22.97 -1.75
CA GLY A 466 11.96 24.15 -1.38
C GLY A 466 11.26 23.99 -0.02
N VAL A 467 11.86 23.21 0.89
CA VAL A 467 11.41 23.15 2.28
C VAL A 467 11.83 24.44 2.96
N ARG A 468 10.85 25.14 3.52
CA ARG A 468 11.08 26.44 4.15
C ARG A 468 11.16 26.35 5.67
N PHE A 469 10.39 25.45 6.28
CA PHE A 469 10.35 25.34 7.73
C PHE A 469 10.75 23.94 8.17
N VAL A 470 11.56 23.87 9.23
CA VAL A 470 11.88 22.62 9.93
C VAL A 470 11.38 22.74 11.36
N VAL A 471 10.56 21.78 11.79
CA VAL A 471 10.06 21.66 13.16
C VAL A 471 10.78 20.51 13.83
N SER A 472 11.50 20.80 14.91
CA SER A 472 12.28 19.80 15.65
C SER A 472 11.85 19.75 17.12
N PRO A 473 11.78 18.56 17.76
CA PRO A 473 11.44 18.44 19.18
C PRO A 473 12.59 18.85 20.10
N ALA A 474 13.82 18.90 19.58
CA ALA A 474 15.02 19.30 20.30
C ALA A 474 15.81 20.30 19.45
N PRO A 475 16.66 21.13 20.08
CA PRO A 475 17.60 21.96 19.34
C PRO A 475 18.37 21.11 18.33
N LEU A 476 18.38 21.54 17.07
CA LEU A 476 19.25 20.92 16.05
C LEU A 476 20.72 21.32 16.26
N LEU A 477 20.96 22.23 17.20
CA LEU A 477 22.22 22.90 17.50
C LEU A 477 22.39 22.85 19.02
N ASP A 478 23.39 22.11 19.51
CA ASP A 478 23.60 21.87 20.94
C ASP A 478 24.25 23.06 21.68
N GLY A 479 24.11 24.29 21.17
CA GLY A 479 24.76 25.47 21.75
C GLY A 479 26.29 25.45 21.66
N ALA A 480 26.87 24.46 20.98
CA ALA A 480 28.28 24.43 20.60
C ALA A 480 28.58 25.57 19.61
N ALA A 481 29.78 26.15 19.68
CA ALA A 481 30.20 27.18 18.72
C ALA A 481 30.38 26.62 17.30
N ALA A 482 30.50 25.29 17.16
CA ALA A 482 30.73 24.59 15.92
C ALA A 482 29.95 23.25 15.83
N THR A 483 29.68 22.76 14.62
CA THR A 483 29.14 21.41 14.34
C THR A 483 30.15 20.31 14.73
N GLU A 484 29.75 19.03 14.73
CA GLU A 484 30.70 17.89 14.92
C GLU A 484 31.85 17.90 13.90
N GLU A 485 31.66 18.58 12.76
CA GLU A 485 32.64 18.77 11.68
C GLU A 485 33.46 20.07 11.83
N GLY A 486 33.29 20.83 12.92
CA GLY A 486 34.05 22.04 13.22
C GLY A 486 33.56 23.34 12.54
N LEU A 487 32.36 23.35 11.94
CA LEU A 487 31.81 24.52 11.23
C LEU A 487 31.02 25.46 12.15
N PRO A 488 31.18 26.80 12.06
CA PRO A 488 30.52 27.74 12.97
C PRO A 488 28.99 27.70 12.87
N VAL A 489 28.33 27.52 14.02
CA VAL A 489 26.86 27.37 14.12
C VAL A 489 26.10 28.61 13.66
N THR A 490 26.72 29.80 13.73
CA THR A 490 26.11 31.07 13.28
C THR A 490 25.94 31.18 11.77
N ALA A 491 26.59 30.31 10.99
CA ALA A 491 26.54 30.33 9.52
C ALA A 491 25.57 29.29 8.92
N LEU A 492 24.90 28.48 9.74
CA LEU A 492 23.98 27.47 9.24
C LEU A 492 22.77 28.11 8.57
N PRO A 493 22.28 27.55 7.44
CA PRO A 493 21.09 28.05 6.76
C PRO A 493 19.79 27.65 7.47
N LEU A 494 19.81 27.57 8.82
CA LEU A 494 18.69 27.24 9.69
C LEU A 494 18.57 28.34 10.76
N VAL A 495 17.61 29.24 10.58
CA VAL A 495 17.38 30.34 11.52
C VAL A 495 16.22 29.98 12.45
N GLU A 496 16.50 29.86 13.75
CA GLU A 496 15.43 29.66 14.75
C GLU A 496 14.50 30.88 14.76
N ARG A 497 13.21 30.66 14.49
CA ARG A 497 12.18 31.70 14.46
C ARG A 497 11.23 31.65 15.65
N ALA A 498 11.06 30.48 16.24
CA ALA A 498 10.23 30.28 17.41
C ALA A 498 10.69 29.08 18.22
N ARG A 499 10.53 29.17 19.53
CA ARG A 499 10.80 28.11 20.50
C ARG A 499 9.58 27.94 21.41
N PHE A 500 9.09 26.72 21.48
CA PHE A 500 7.99 26.29 22.32
C PHE A 500 8.47 25.16 23.25
N GLU A 501 7.61 24.73 24.17
CA GLU A 501 7.94 23.68 25.15
C GLU A 501 8.31 22.35 24.49
N ASP A 502 7.61 21.97 23.41
CA ASP A 502 7.76 20.67 22.74
C ASP A 502 8.25 20.76 21.28
N ALA A 503 8.56 21.97 20.80
CA ALA A 503 8.94 22.20 19.41
C ALA A 503 9.77 23.46 19.22
N LEU A 504 10.75 23.40 18.32
CA LEU A 504 11.49 24.53 17.78
C LEU A 504 11.17 24.65 16.30
N VAL A 505 10.96 25.87 15.83
CA VAL A 505 10.69 26.16 14.42
C VAL A 505 11.88 26.91 13.82
N TYR A 506 12.53 26.28 12.85
CA TYR A 506 13.60 26.84 12.06
C TYR A 506 13.08 27.24 10.68
N GLU A 507 13.54 28.37 10.17
CA GLU A 507 13.36 28.77 8.77
C GLU A 507 14.66 28.49 8.00
N VAL A 508 14.53 27.81 6.85
CA VAL A 508 15.64 27.54 5.94
C VAL A 508 15.95 28.82 5.17
N SER A 509 17.13 29.39 5.39
CA SER A 509 17.54 30.67 4.82
C SER A 509 19.01 30.61 4.43
N TRP A 510 19.28 30.60 3.12
CA TRP A 510 20.64 30.58 2.59
C TRP A 510 21.17 32.01 2.43
N SER A 511 22.26 32.32 3.12
CA SER A 511 23.08 33.51 2.86
C SER A 511 24.24 33.15 1.91
N GLU A 512 24.85 34.14 1.26
CA GLU A 512 26.08 33.92 0.48
C GLU A 512 27.18 33.29 1.34
N GLU A 513 27.30 33.70 2.60
CA GLU A 513 28.23 33.12 3.58
C GLU A 513 27.93 31.64 3.85
N ALA A 514 26.66 31.26 4.05
CA ALA A 514 26.25 29.87 4.24
C ALA A 514 26.58 29.00 3.02
N GLU A 515 26.40 29.52 1.81
CA GLU A 515 26.80 28.80 0.58
C GLU A 515 28.30 28.54 0.49
N THR A 516 29.11 29.50 0.94
CA THR A 516 30.57 29.33 0.94
C THR A 516 31.06 28.37 2.02
N LEU A 517 30.41 28.34 3.18
CA LEU A 517 30.81 27.53 4.33
C LEU A 517 30.28 26.10 4.29
N PHE A 518 29.17 25.86 3.61
CA PHE A 518 28.57 24.53 3.43
C PHE A 518 28.62 24.12 1.96
N PRO A 519 29.82 23.79 1.42
CA PRO A 519 29.93 23.32 0.06
C PRO A 519 29.05 22.08 -0.11
N ARG A 520 28.44 21.96 -1.29
CA ARG A 520 27.57 20.82 -1.58
C ARG A 520 28.39 19.54 -1.40
N PRO A 521 27.97 18.60 -0.52
CA PRO A 521 28.76 17.42 -0.26
C PRO A 521 28.96 16.62 -1.55
N GLU A 522 30.21 16.20 -1.74
CA GLU A 522 30.61 15.41 -2.90
C GLU A 522 31.22 14.10 -2.40
N PRO A 523 30.75 12.96 -2.92
CA PRO A 523 31.39 11.68 -2.64
C PRO A 523 32.84 11.71 -3.17
N PRO A 524 33.73 10.85 -2.65
CA PRO A 524 35.10 10.76 -3.14
C PRO A 524 35.09 10.56 -4.65
N ALA A 525 35.98 11.28 -5.34
CA ALA A 525 36.12 11.16 -6.78
C ALA A 525 36.48 9.69 -7.10
N PRO A 526 35.62 8.97 -7.84
CA PRO A 526 35.93 7.59 -8.19
C PRO A 526 37.04 7.56 -9.24
N GLU A 527 37.69 6.40 -9.39
CA GLU A 527 38.63 6.19 -10.48
C GLU A 527 37.94 6.43 -11.84
N ASP A 528 38.71 6.92 -12.82
CA ASP A 528 38.20 7.01 -14.18
C ASP A 528 37.92 5.59 -14.72
N PRO A 529 36.84 5.40 -15.51
CA PRO A 529 36.56 4.11 -16.11
C PRO A 529 37.72 3.65 -16.99
N GLY A 530 38.14 2.40 -16.81
CA GLY A 530 39.06 1.72 -17.72
C GLY A 530 38.36 1.37 -19.04
N ALA A 531 39.08 0.60 -19.88
CA ALA A 531 38.49 0.09 -21.11
C ALA A 531 37.32 -0.86 -20.80
N VAL A 532 36.21 -0.71 -21.52
CA VAL A 532 35.11 -1.67 -21.47
C VAL A 532 35.61 -3.03 -21.97
N PRO A 533 35.30 -4.14 -21.27
CA PRO A 533 35.90 -5.46 -21.55
C PRO A 533 35.47 -6.11 -22.88
N PHE A 534 34.70 -5.42 -23.72
CA PHE A 534 34.22 -5.89 -25.02
C PHE A 534 34.21 -4.75 -26.06
N PRO A 535 34.32 -5.07 -27.37
CA PRO A 535 34.51 -4.06 -28.42
C PRO A 535 33.27 -3.23 -28.75
N GLU A 536 32.18 -3.89 -29.16
CA GLU A 536 30.95 -3.27 -29.65
C GLU A 536 29.73 -3.68 -28.84
N SER A 537 29.62 -4.97 -28.51
CA SER A 537 28.49 -5.50 -27.74
C SER A 537 28.81 -6.76 -26.95
N GLU A 538 28.03 -7.00 -25.91
CA GLU A 538 28.05 -8.21 -25.09
C GLU A 538 26.62 -8.58 -24.69
N ARG A 539 26.33 -9.88 -24.70
CA ARG A 539 25.10 -10.47 -24.18
C ARG A 539 25.48 -11.57 -23.19
N LEU A 540 24.93 -11.50 -21.99
CA LEU A 540 25.10 -12.47 -20.92
C LEU A 540 23.72 -13.02 -20.55
N ALA A 541 23.53 -14.34 -20.63
CA ALA A 541 22.33 -15.00 -20.15
C ALA A 541 22.62 -15.76 -18.87
N PHE A 542 21.75 -15.59 -17.87
CA PHE A 542 21.84 -16.21 -16.57
C PHE A 542 20.60 -17.05 -16.28
N GLU A 543 20.80 -18.20 -15.67
CA GLU A 543 19.74 -18.94 -14.99
C GLU A 543 19.63 -18.44 -13.54
N VAL A 544 18.41 -18.11 -13.11
CA VAL A 544 18.12 -17.61 -11.76
C VAL A 544 17.52 -18.73 -10.92
N MET A 545 18.14 -19.05 -9.79
CA MET A 545 17.72 -20.10 -8.87
C MET A 545 17.46 -19.55 -7.46
N TRP A 546 16.39 -20.04 -6.81
CA TRP A 546 16.19 -19.83 -5.38
C TRP A 546 17.08 -20.74 -4.55
N GLN A 547 17.73 -20.18 -3.54
CA GLN A 547 18.44 -20.94 -2.53
C GLN A 547 17.54 -21.15 -1.30
N SER A 548 17.40 -22.41 -0.89
CA SER A 548 16.79 -22.79 0.38
C SER A 548 17.82 -23.53 1.23
N ALA A 549 17.73 -23.40 2.55
CA ALA A 549 18.58 -24.13 3.51
C ALA A 549 18.48 -25.66 3.36
N ALA A 550 17.44 -26.17 2.70
CA ALA A 550 17.25 -27.57 2.32
C ALA A 550 17.57 -27.79 0.82
N THR A 551 18.87 -27.72 0.50
CA THR A 551 19.61 -28.53 -0.48
C THR A 551 19.16 -28.76 -1.94
N VAL A 552 18.11 -28.15 -2.48
CA VAL A 552 17.87 -28.13 -3.94
C VAL A 552 17.53 -26.71 -4.40
N GLY A 553 18.39 -26.15 -5.27
CA GLY A 553 18.10 -24.89 -5.95
C GLY A 553 16.89 -25.07 -6.86
N LEU A 554 15.86 -24.24 -6.68
CA LEU A 554 14.67 -24.27 -7.52
C LEU A 554 14.79 -23.20 -8.61
N PRO A 555 14.57 -23.52 -9.90
CA PRO A 555 14.59 -22.53 -10.98
C PRO A 555 13.53 -21.45 -10.70
N ALA A 556 13.97 -20.21 -10.55
CA ALA A 556 13.13 -19.05 -10.33
C ALA A 556 12.84 -18.30 -11.64
N GLY A 557 13.78 -18.33 -12.59
CA GLY A 557 13.65 -17.62 -13.85
C GLY A 557 14.94 -17.56 -14.66
N ASP A 558 14.95 -16.67 -15.64
CA ASP A 558 16.11 -16.31 -16.45
C ASP A 558 16.33 -14.80 -16.44
N ALA A 559 17.58 -14.39 -16.63
CA ALA A 559 17.97 -13.01 -16.77
C ALA A 559 18.88 -12.87 -18.00
N ALA A 560 18.67 -11.86 -18.83
CA ALA A 560 19.54 -11.54 -19.94
C ALA A 560 20.04 -10.10 -19.79
N LEU A 561 21.35 -9.93 -19.67
CA LEU A 561 22.00 -8.62 -19.69
C LEU A 561 22.60 -8.40 -21.08
N THR A 562 22.29 -7.27 -21.70
CA THR A 562 22.93 -6.83 -22.93
C THR A 562 23.59 -5.48 -22.70
N ALA A 563 24.79 -5.30 -23.23
CA ALA A 563 25.47 -4.02 -23.28
C ALA A 563 25.98 -3.79 -24.70
N SER A 564 25.76 -2.59 -25.24
CA SER A 564 26.19 -2.24 -26.59
C SER A 564 26.52 -0.76 -26.70
N ARG A 565 27.37 -0.39 -27.65
CA ARG A 565 27.60 1.03 -27.94
C ARG A 565 26.28 1.69 -28.36
N THR A 566 26.00 2.85 -27.78
CA THR A 566 24.81 3.61 -28.15
C THR A 566 24.96 4.08 -29.59
N ALA A 567 23.99 3.73 -30.45
CA ALA A 567 23.99 4.16 -31.85
C ALA A 567 23.91 5.69 -31.96
N GLU A 568 24.55 6.26 -32.99
CA GLU A 568 24.48 7.70 -33.25
C GLU A 568 23.02 8.17 -33.39
N GLY A 569 22.64 9.19 -32.60
CA GLY A 569 21.27 9.72 -32.56
C GLY A 569 20.27 8.91 -31.74
N ALA A 570 20.64 7.74 -31.19
CA ALA A 570 19.81 6.94 -30.29
C ALA A 570 20.04 7.28 -28.81
N ALA A 571 21.09 8.05 -28.49
CA ALA A 571 21.35 8.51 -27.13
C ALA A 571 20.32 9.57 -26.70
N PRO A 572 19.83 9.50 -25.45
CA PRO A 572 19.12 10.63 -24.84
C PRO A 572 19.98 11.90 -24.95
N ASP A 573 19.38 12.99 -25.41
CA ASP A 573 20.00 14.31 -25.56
C ASP A 573 21.21 14.41 -26.53
N GLY A 574 21.44 13.40 -27.37
CA GLY A 574 22.45 13.45 -28.44
C GLY A 574 23.89 13.21 -27.99
N ALA A 575 24.10 12.68 -26.77
CA ALA A 575 25.42 12.33 -26.27
C ALA A 575 26.10 11.24 -27.13
N ALA A 576 27.23 11.58 -27.75
CA ALA A 576 28.00 10.63 -28.56
C ALA A 576 28.98 9.80 -27.70
N GLY A 577 29.21 8.54 -28.09
CA GLY A 577 30.25 7.69 -27.48
C GLY A 577 29.86 6.96 -26.19
N GLY A 578 28.56 6.86 -25.88
CA GLY A 578 28.04 6.18 -24.70
C GLY A 578 27.68 4.71 -24.88
N TRP A 579 27.10 4.10 -23.83
CA TRP A 579 26.65 2.71 -23.81
C TRP A 579 25.17 2.57 -23.50
N HIS A 580 24.51 1.58 -24.10
CA HIS A 580 23.16 1.16 -23.78
C HIS A 580 23.22 -0.21 -23.11
N LEU A 581 22.75 -0.27 -21.88
CA LEU A 581 22.59 -1.49 -21.10
C LEU A 581 21.11 -1.82 -21.00
N ALA A 582 20.79 -3.10 -21.13
CA ALA A 582 19.45 -3.60 -20.85
C ALA A 582 19.53 -4.91 -20.06
N VAL A 583 18.62 -5.08 -19.11
CA VAL A 583 18.41 -6.32 -18.37
C VAL A 583 16.97 -6.74 -18.56
N GLU A 584 16.76 -7.94 -19.12
CA GLU A 584 15.47 -8.60 -19.17
C GLU A 584 15.42 -9.69 -18.10
N LEU A 585 14.38 -9.69 -17.27
CA LEU A 585 14.13 -10.66 -16.21
C LEU A 585 12.82 -11.38 -16.51
N ARG A 586 12.84 -12.71 -16.50
CA ARG A 586 11.64 -13.52 -16.78
C ARG A 586 11.48 -14.60 -15.74
N THR A 587 10.28 -14.73 -15.19
CA THR A 587 9.94 -15.82 -14.27
C THR A 587 9.86 -17.15 -14.99
N ALA A 588 10.35 -18.22 -14.35
CA ALA A 588 10.30 -19.57 -14.90
C ALA A 588 8.84 -20.02 -15.21
N PRO A 589 8.59 -20.89 -16.19
CA PRO A 589 7.23 -21.27 -16.62
C PRO A 589 6.33 -21.86 -15.52
N TRP A 590 6.91 -22.47 -14.49
CA TRP A 590 6.14 -22.99 -13.35
C TRP A 590 5.85 -21.90 -12.31
N VAL A 591 6.74 -20.91 -12.18
CA VAL A 591 6.58 -19.72 -11.33
C VAL A 591 5.54 -18.78 -11.94
N SER A 592 5.57 -18.55 -13.26
CA SER A 592 4.62 -17.69 -13.98
C SER A 592 3.15 -18.10 -13.81
N ARG A 593 2.88 -19.36 -13.44
CA ARG A 593 1.53 -19.83 -13.09
C ARG A 593 0.93 -19.11 -11.87
N PHE A 594 1.77 -18.54 -11.03
CA PHE A 594 1.34 -17.85 -9.82
C PHE A 594 2.04 -16.51 -9.55
N PHE A 595 3.12 -16.22 -10.26
CA PHE A 595 3.79 -14.93 -10.30
C PHE A 595 4.49 -14.79 -11.65
N GLU A 596 3.83 -14.10 -12.59
CA GLU A 596 4.37 -13.80 -13.90
C GLU A 596 5.04 -12.43 -13.84
N ALA A 597 6.35 -12.39 -14.08
CA ALA A 597 7.10 -11.16 -14.27
C ALA A 597 7.93 -11.24 -15.54
N HIS A 598 7.85 -10.16 -16.31
CA HIS A 598 8.68 -9.88 -17.47
C HIS A 598 9.14 -8.44 -17.34
N ASP A 599 10.25 -8.25 -16.64
CA ASP A 599 10.73 -6.92 -16.31
C ASP A 599 11.90 -6.59 -17.23
N ARG A 600 11.91 -5.36 -17.73
CA ARG A 600 12.98 -4.86 -18.57
C ARG A 600 13.47 -3.53 -18.01
N LEU A 601 14.75 -3.50 -17.68
CA LEU A 601 15.46 -2.33 -17.15
C LEU A 601 16.46 -1.89 -18.21
N GLU A 602 16.51 -0.60 -18.51
CA GLU A 602 17.42 -0.06 -19.53
C GLU A 602 18.14 1.17 -19.00
N THR A 603 19.42 1.30 -19.30
CA THR A 603 20.24 2.46 -18.95
C THR A 603 21.04 2.90 -20.15
N TRP A 604 20.99 4.19 -20.44
CA TRP A 604 21.89 4.84 -21.39
C TRP A 604 22.91 5.66 -20.62
N THR A 605 24.19 5.52 -20.98
CA THR A 605 25.29 6.25 -20.35
C THR A 605 25.99 7.16 -21.35
N ASP A 606 26.82 8.06 -20.84
CA ASP A 606 27.89 8.70 -21.62
C ASP A 606 29.14 7.79 -21.70
N ALA A 607 30.23 8.34 -22.25
CA ALA A 607 31.51 7.65 -22.37
C ALA A 607 32.21 7.37 -21.02
N LEU A 608 31.85 8.09 -19.96
CA LEU A 608 32.37 7.90 -18.60
C LEU A 608 31.52 6.93 -17.76
N LEU A 609 30.57 6.26 -18.41
CA LEU A 609 29.60 5.36 -17.79
C LEU A 609 28.73 6.08 -16.74
N LEU A 610 28.47 7.37 -16.94
CA LEU A 610 27.49 8.11 -16.16
C LEU A 610 26.12 7.97 -16.82
N PRO A 611 25.07 7.59 -16.06
CA PRO A 611 23.75 7.38 -16.62
C PRO A 611 23.18 8.71 -17.07
N LEU A 612 22.57 8.75 -18.25
CA LEU A 612 21.81 9.89 -18.79
C LEU A 612 20.32 9.66 -18.61
N ARG A 613 19.90 8.40 -18.78
CA ARG A 613 18.51 7.96 -18.69
C ARG A 613 18.46 6.50 -18.23
N HIS A 614 17.50 6.20 -17.36
CA HIS A 614 17.17 4.85 -16.94
C HIS A 614 15.66 4.62 -17.14
N GLU A 615 15.29 3.48 -17.70
CA GLU A 615 13.90 3.09 -17.93
C GLU A 615 13.59 1.75 -17.27
N GLU A 616 12.44 1.71 -16.58
CA GLU A 616 11.92 0.52 -15.94
C GLU A 616 10.57 0.16 -16.56
N HIS A 617 10.53 -0.97 -17.26
CA HIS A 617 9.33 -1.56 -17.83
C HIS A 617 8.99 -2.83 -17.05
N LEU A 618 8.30 -2.66 -15.92
CA LEU A 618 7.88 -3.79 -15.10
C LEU A 618 6.56 -4.34 -15.63
N ARG A 619 6.51 -5.64 -15.91
CA ARG A 619 5.30 -6.35 -16.36
C ARG A 619 5.06 -7.54 -15.45
N GLU A 620 4.53 -7.25 -14.28
CA GLU A 620 4.27 -8.21 -13.22
C GLU A 620 2.76 -8.54 -13.16
N GLY A 621 2.30 -9.49 -13.98
CA GLY A 621 0.90 -9.86 -14.09
C GLY A 621 0.03 -8.73 -14.70
N ARG A 622 -0.62 -7.91 -13.86
CA ARG A 622 -1.29 -6.67 -14.34
C ARG A 622 -0.68 -5.40 -13.76
N ARG A 623 0.30 -5.55 -12.86
CA ARG A 623 1.10 -4.40 -12.45
C ARG A 623 1.99 -4.09 -13.63
N VAL A 624 1.66 -2.98 -14.28
CA VAL A 624 2.42 -2.41 -15.39
C VAL A 624 3.00 -1.13 -14.85
N VAL A 625 4.33 -1.06 -14.80
CA VAL A 625 5.04 0.15 -14.42
C VAL A 625 5.92 0.52 -15.60
N ASP A 626 5.78 1.74 -16.06
CA ASP A 626 6.70 2.38 -17.00
C ASP A 626 7.21 3.62 -16.31
N ARG A 627 8.49 3.60 -15.93
CA ARG A 627 9.10 4.69 -15.18
C ARG A 627 10.40 5.07 -15.83
N VAL A 628 10.58 6.37 -16.02
CA VAL A 628 11.78 6.95 -16.59
C VAL A 628 12.48 7.76 -15.52
N THR A 629 13.77 7.53 -15.32
CA THR A 629 14.64 8.36 -14.50
C THR A 629 15.61 9.09 -15.42
N VAL A 630 15.68 10.41 -15.29
CA VAL A 630 16.55 11.27 -16.10
C VAL A 630 17.61 11.87 -15.20
N TYR A 631 18.86 11.85 -15.66
CA TYR A 631 20.04 12.30 -14.93
C TYR A 631 20.64 13.50 -15.65
N ASP A 632 20.66 14.64 -14.98
CA ASP A 632 21.29 15.87 -15.47
C ASP A 632 22.56 16.10 -14.65
N HIS A 633 23.71 15.69 -15.21
CA HIS A 633 25.01 15.80 -14.55
C HIS A 633 25.51 17.25 -14.49
N ASP A 634 25.10 18.09 -15.44
CA ASP A 634 25.46 19.51 -15.49
C ASP A 634 24.74 20.30 -14.38
N ARG A 635 23.42 20.08 -14.25
CA ARG A 635 22.61 20.69 -13.18
C ARG A 635 22.70 19.94 -11.86
N ARG A 636 23.32 18.75 -11.86
CA ARG A 636 23.43 17.85 -10.71
C ARG A 636 22.07 17.52 -10.09
N THR A 637 21.15 17.09 -10.95
CA THR A 637 19.80 16.69 -10.54
C THR A 637 19.39 15.38 -11.19
N VAL A 638 18.70 14.52 -10.42
CA VAL A 638 18.03 13.32 -10.94
C VAL A 638 16.52 13.48 -10.79
N ARG A 639 15.75 13.07 -11.79
CA ARG A 639 14.29 13.13 -11.75
C ARG A 639 13.71 11.75 -12.03
N VAL A 640 12.95 11.22 -11.07
CA VAL A 640 12.29 9.91 -11.17
C VAL A 640 10.82 10.13 -11.55
N GLY A 641 10.43 9.71 -12.74
CA GLY A 641 9.10 9.95 -13.31
C GLY A 641 8.74 11.43 -13.38
N ASP A 642 7.52 11.76 -12.95
CA ASP A 642 7.05 13.14 -12.79
C ASP A 642 7.40 13.75 -11.41
N GLY A 643 8.30 13.09 -10.66
CA GLY A 643 8.76 13.56 -9.36
C GLY A 643 9.60 14.84 -9.44
N PRO A 644 9.97 15.41 -8.28
CA PRO A 644 10.86 16.56 -8.23
C PRO A 644 12.27 16.18 -8.70
N GLY A 645 13.06 17.18 -9.09
CA GLY A 645 14.49 17.03 -9.19
C GLY A 645 15.10 16.81 -7.80
N MET A 646 15.84 15.73 -7.63
CA MET A 646 16.57 15.40 -6.41
C MET A 646 18.07 15.61 -6.64
N PRO A 647 18.86 15.85 -5.58
CA PRO A 647 20.31 15.99 -5.70
C PRO A 647 20.96 14.78 -6.37
N LEU A 648 21.81 15.02 -7.38
CA LEU A 648 22.66 14.00 -7.99
C LEU A 648 24.12 14.22 -7.57
N PRO A 649 24.75 13.28 -6.84
CA PRO A 649 26.17 13.37 -6.53
C PRO A 649 27.03 13.27 -7.80
N ARG A 650 28.23 13.88 -7.77
CA ARG A 650 29.18 13.75 -8.89
C ARG A 650 29.53 12.28 -9.12
N ALA A 651 29.65 11.90 -10.38
CA ALA A 651 29.98 10.54 -10.79
C ALA A 651 29.03 9.44 -10.25
N ALA A 652 27.82 9.81 -9.83
CA ALA A 652 26.80 8.86 -9.41
C ALA A 652 26.30 8.05 -10.59
N ARG A 653 26.24 6.73 -10.41
CA ARG A 653 25.79 5.77 -11.40
C ARG A 653 24.53 5.06 -10.93
N ASP A 654 23.63 4.69 -11.85
CA ASP A 654 22.58 3.73 -11.51
C ASP A 654 23.17 2.32 -11.38
N GLY A 655 22.39 1.35 -10.92
CA GLY A 655 22.88 -0.01 -10.70
C GLY A 655 23.45 -0.70 -11.94
N LEU A 656 22.90 -0.44 -13.14
CA LEU A 656 23.39 -1.03 -14.39
C LEU A 656 24.70 -0.37 -14.84
N ALA A 657 24.75 0.96 -14.82
CA ALA A 657 25.96 1.72 -15.11
C ALA A 657 27.07 1.41 -14.11
N ALA A 658 26.74 1.27 -12.83
CA ALA A 658 27.66 0.89 -11.76
C ALA A 658 28.24 -0.53 -11.97
N PHE A 659 27.40 -1.47 -12.42
CA PHE A 659 27.84 -2.83 -12.74
C PHE A 659 28.87 -2.86 -13.87
N LEU A 660 28.62 -2.13 -14.96
CA LEU A 660 29.58 -2.06 -16.06
C LEU A 660 30.85 -1.30 -15.66
N TYR A 661 30.70 -0.18 -14.96
CA TYR A 661 31.83 0.58 -14.44
C TYR A 661 32.74 -0.27 -13.56
N ALA A 662 32.18 -1.06 -12.64
CA ALA A 662 32.95 -1.97 -11.78
C ALA A 662 33.82 -2.97 -12.58
N ARG A 663 33.36 -3.40 -13.76
CA ARG A 663 34.11 -4.31 -14.65
C ARG A 663 35.26 -3.65 -15.40
N THR A 664 35.27 -2.32 -15.48
CA THR A 664 36.37 -1.56 -16.09
C THR A 664 37.54 -1.32 -15.13
N LEU A 665 37.34 -1.59 -13.83
CA LEU A 665 38.35 -1.37 -12.81
C LEU A 665 39.41 -2.47 -12.81
N PRO A 666 40.62 -2.20 -12.28
CA PRO A 666 41.73 -3.17 -12.29
C PRO A 666 41.38 -4.53 -11.63
N LEU A 667 40.47 -4.55 -10.65
CA LEU A 667 39.94 -5.74 -9.96
C LEU A 667 41.03 -6.82 -9.71
N VAL A 668 42.09 -6.46 -9.01
CA VAL A 668 43.11 -7.41 -8.54
C VAL A 668 42.85 -7.79 -7.08
N PRO A 669 43.24 -8.98 -6.58
CA PRO A 669 43.07 -9.33 -5.17
C PRO A 669 43.60 -8.24 -4.23
N GLY A 670 42.75 -7.76 -3.32
CA GLY A 670 43.04 -6.65 -2.40
C GLY A 670 42.65 -5.26 -2.93
N PHE A 671 42.22 -5.13 -4.19
CA PHE A 671 41.72 -3.88 -4.74
C PHE A 671 40.44 -3.44 -4.02
N GLU A 672 40.34 -2.14 -3.74
CA GLU A 672 39.18 -1.51 -3.14
C GLU A 672 38.92 -0.16 -3.81
N ALA A 673 37.66 0.11 -4.17
CA ALA A 673 37.23 1.40 -4.71
C ALA A 673 35.91 1.82 -4.09
N GLN A 674 35.69 3.13 -4.00
CA GLN A 674 34.44 3.71 -3.52
C GLN A 674 33.82 4.59 -4.58
N PHE A 675 32.52 4.45 -4.80
CA PHE A 675 31.80 5.30 -5.74
C PHE A 675 30.32 5.41 -5.38
N PRO A 676 29.68 6.54 -5.69
CA PRO A 676 28.25 6.74 -5.46
C PRO A 676 27.40 5.93 -6.46
N VAL A 677 26.38 5.25 -5.93
CA VAL A 677 25.33 4.58 -6.71
C VAL A 677 23.98 5.18 -6.33
N ILE A 678 23.12 5.47 -7.31
CA ILE A 678 21.82 6.09 -7.10
C ILE A 678 20.68 5.21 -7.63
N GLU A 679 19.71 4.92 -6.76
CA GLU A 679 18.58 4.03 -7.02
C GLU A 679 17.29 4.64 -6.45
N GLY A 680 16.26 4.80 -7.29
CA GLY A 680 14.95 5.32 -6.85
C GLY A 680 14.99 6.71 -6.20
N GLY A 681 16.03 7.52 -6.49
CA GLY A 681 16.25 8.83 -5.87
C GLY A 681 17.07 8.82 -4.58
N ARG A 682 17.46 7.64 -4.08
CA ARG A 682 18.38 7.49 -2.95
C ARG A 682 19.76 7.13 -3.48
N TRP A 683 20.79 7.86 -3.05
CA TRP A 683 22.16 7.49 -3.34
C TRP A 683 22.83 6.82 -2.15
N PHE A 684 23.82 5.99 -2.46
CA PHE A 684 24.57 5.18 -1.53
C PHE A 684 26.04 5.24 -1.91
N LEU A 685 26.93 5.24 -0.93
CA LEU A 685 28.34 4.98 -1.20
C LEU A 685 28.57 3.47 -1.23
N VAL A 686 29.00 2.96 -2.38
CA VAL A 686 29.34 1.55 -2.57
C VAL A 686 30.85 1.40 -2.45
N THR A 687 31.29 0.56 -1.52
CA THR A 687 32.65 0.07 -1.41
C THR A 687 32.76 -1.26 -2.16
N LEU A 688 33.43 -1.27 -3.30
CA LEU A 688 33.70 -2.46 -4.08
C LEU A 688 35.04 -3.06 -3.66
N ARG A 689 35.05 -4.31 -3.22
CA ARG A 689 36.27 -5.01 -2.80
C ARG A 689 36.50 -6.27 -3.63
N ALA A 690 37.66 -6.37 -4.27
CA ALA A 690 38.14 -7.60 -4.87
C ALA A 690 38.84 -8.44 -3.78
N VAL A 691 38.18 -9.50 -3.31
CA VAL A 691 38.62 -10.25 -2.12
C VAL A 691 39.78 -11.18 -2.43
N GLY A 692 39.61 -12.03 -3.43
CA GLY A 692 40.57 -13.09 -3.76
C GLY A 692 40.05 -14.02 -4.84
N ILE A 693 40.93 -14.90 -5.34
CA ILE A 693 40.59 -15.90 -6.35
C ILE A 693 40.13 -17.18 -5.63
N GLU A 694 38.97 -17.69 -6.04
CA GLU A 694 38.35 -18.90 -5.50
C GLU A 694 38.00 -19.87 -6.65
N ARG A 695 37.94 -21.17 -6.35
CA ARG A 695 37.41 -22.16 -7.29
C ARG A 695 35.92 -22.30 -7.09
N ILE A 696 35.16 -22.08 -8.15
CA ILE A 696 33.71 -22.19 -8.16
C ILE A 696 33.24 -23.17 -9.23
N ARG A 697 32.08 -23.76 -8.99
CA ARG A 697 31.40 -24.60 -9.96
C ARG A 697 30.33 -23.82 -10.71
N VAL A 698 30.48 -23.74 -12.04
CA VAL A 698 29.58 -23.07 -12.99
C VAL A 698 29.42 -23.94 -14.23
N GLY A 699 28.20 -24.20 -14.69
CA GLY A 699 27.93 -25.05 -15.85
C GLY A 699 28.47 -26.47 -15.70
N GLY A 700 28.56 -26.97 -14.46
CA GLY A 700 29.11 -28.28 -14.11
C GLY A 700 30.64 -28.38 -14.14
N ARG A 701 31.37 -27.29 -14.46
CA ARG A 701 32.84 -27.23 -14.50
C ARG A 701 33.39 -26.41 -13.33
N GLU A 702 34.60 -26.75 -12.89
CA GLU A 702 35.35 -25.96 -11.92
C GLU A 702 36.15 -24.87 -12.66
N VAL A 703 36.00 -23.63 -12.24
CA VAL A 703 36.66 -22.45 -12.82
C VAL A 703 37.24 -21.59 -11.71
N GLU A 704 38.44 -21.04 -11.94
CA GLU A 704 39.02 -20.03 -11.05
C GLU A 704 38.38 -18.68 -11.34
N ALA A 705 37.80 -18.07 -10.31
CA ALA A 705 37.07 -16.82 -10.42
C ALA A 705 37.50 -15.86 -9.32
N LEU A 706 37.59 -14.58 -9.65
CA LEU A 706 37.80 -13.52 -8.67
C LEU A 706 36.48 -13.20 -7.98
N ARG A 707 36.49 -13.28 -6.65
CA ARG A 707 35.38 -12.84 -5.81
C ARG A 707 35.41 -11.33 -5.60
N VAL A 708 34.32 -10.69 -5.95
CA VAL A 708 34.09 -9.25 -5.79
C VAL A 708 32.87 -9.03 -4.91
N GLU A 709 33.03 -8.20 -3.88
CA GLU A 709 31.98 -7.87 -2.91
C GLU A 709 31.67 -6.37 -2.97
N PRO A 710 30.49 -5.97 -3.48
CA PRO A 710 29.96 -4.64 -3.21
C PRO A 710 29.39 -4.57 -1.79
N ARG A 711 29.86 -3.61 -1.00
CA ARG A 711 29.33 -3.29 0.32
C ARG A 711 28.72 -1.91 0.29
N ILE A 712 27.47 -1.82 0.72
CA ILE A 712 26.75 -0.57 0.83
C ILE A 712 26.99 -0.02 2.24
N ALA A 713 27.61 1.15 2.36
CA ALA A 713 27.65 1.85 3.64
C ALA A 713 26.23 2.33 3.96
N ALA A 714 25.63 1.80 5.03
CA ALA A 714 24.29 2.20 5.44
C ALA A 714 24.32 3.63 5.98
N SER A 715 23.80 4.58 5.21
CA SER A 715 23.39 5.87 5.76
C SER A 715 22.09 5.66 6.55
N GLY A 716 22.20 5.75 7.89
CA GLY A 716 21.09 5.94 8.83
C GLY A 716 19.90 4.98 8.75
N GLY A 717 19.99 3.77 9.32
CA GLY A 717 18.80 2.97 9.65
C GLY A 717 19.02 1.47 9.78
N LYS A 718 18.27 0.80 10.69
CA LYS A 718 18.20 -0.66 10.83
C LYS A 718 17.51 -1.29 9.61
N GLN A 719 18.24 -1.50 8.53
CA GLN A 719 17.78 -2.33 7.42
C GLN A 719 18.85 -3.39 7.14
N ARG A 720 18.44 -4.66 7.01
CA ARG A 720 19.34 -5.76 6.67
C ARG A 720 20.07 -5.39 5.37
N SER A 721 21.39 -5.32 5.42
CA SER A 721 22.22 -5.05 4.25
C SER A 721 21.92 -6.09 3.18
N LEU A 722 21.47 -5.65 2.00
CA LEU A 722 21.53 -6.48 0.79
C LEU A 722 22.98 -6.96 0.67
N SER A 723 23.20 -8.26 0.75
CA SER A 723 24.54 -8.82 0.54
C SER A 723 24.56 -9.39 -0.86
N ALA A 724 25.46 -8.88 -1.70
CA ALA A 724 25.73 -9.43 -3.01
C ALA A 724 27.19 -9.88 -3.08
N THR A 725 27.43 -11.01 -3.72
CA THR A 725 28.77 -11.52 -4.05
C THR A 725 28.79 -11.85 -5.52
N LEU A 726 29.74 -11.27 -6.24
CA LEU A 726 29.95 -11.48 -7.67
C LEU A 726 31.23 -12.28 -7.88
N PHE A 727 31.19 -13.28 -8.75
CA PHE A 727 32.37 -14.00 -9.22
C PHE A 727 32.59 -13.70 -10.69
N VAL A 728 33.77 -13.19 -11.03
CA VAL A 728 34.16 -12.83 -12.40
C VAL A 728 35.39 -13.60 -12.85
N THR A 729 35.62 -13.73 -14.17
CA THR A 729 36.87 -14.30 -14.69
C THR A 729 38.08 -13.45 -14.28
N THR A 730 39.24 -14.09 -14.19
CA THR A 730 40.51 -13.46 -13.81
C THR A 730 41.22 -12.76 -14.97
N ASP A 731 40.73 -12.94 -16.20
CA ASP A 731 41.22 -12.27 -17.41
C ASP A 731 40.61 -10.85 -17.56
N GLU A 732 41.15 -10.07 -18.49
CA GLU A 732 40.73 -8.67 -18.72
C GLU A 732 39.24 -8.52 -19.07
N ARG A 733 38.56 -9.61 -19.45
CA ARG A 733 37.12 -9.59 -19.78
C ARG A 733 36.24 -9.41 -18.55
N ARG A 734 36.74 -9.80 -17.37
CA ARG A 734 36.03 -9.75 -16.08
C ARG A 734 34.59 -10.28 -16.23
N LEU A 735 34.45 -11.40 -16.94
CA LEU A 735 33.18 -11.99 -17.33
C LEU A 735 32.43 -12.45 -16.08
N PRO A 736 31.21 -11.97 -15.82
CA PRO A 736 30.40 -12.40 -14.68
C PRO A 736 29.97 -13.86 -14.82
N LEU A 737 30.48 -14.73 -13.94
CA LEU A 737 30.20 -16.17 -13.96
C LEU A 737 29.06 -16.56 -13.03
N LEU A 738 29.00 -15.92 -11.86
CA LEU A 738 28.07 -16.27 -10.78
C LEU A 738 27.79 -15.03 -9.92
N MET A 739 26.52 -14.81 -9.60
CA MET A 739 26.11 -13.80 -8.61
C MET A 739 25.26 -14.45 -7.53
N LEU A 740 25.61 -14.20 -6.27
CA LEU A 740 24.84 -14.60 -5.10
C LEU A 740 24.25 -13.34 -4.47
N VAL A 741 22.93 -13.31 -4.31
CA VAL A 741 22.22 -12.16 -3.74
C VAL A 741 21.37 -12.65 -2.57
N ASP A 742 21.65 -12.15 -1.37
CA ASP A 742 20.81 -12.36 -0.20
C ASP A 742 19.95 -11.12 0.06
N ALA A 743 18.65 -11.26 -0.20
CA ALA A 743 17.66 -10.21 -0.01
C ALA A 743 16.73 -10.56 1.14
N GLY A 744 16.12 -9.56 1.78
CA GLY A 744 15.22 -9.75 2.93
C GLY A 744 13.99 -10.65 2.68
N PHE A 745 13.73 -11.05 1.43
CA PHE A 745 12.65 -11.95 1.00
C PHE A 745 13.14 -13.31 0.47
N GLY A 746 14.45 -13.55 0.38
CA GLY A 746 15.04 -14.80 -0.10
C GLY A 746 16.44 -14.62 -0.67
N SER A 747 17.17 -15.73 -0.80
CA SER A 747 18.51 -15.74 -1.39
C SER A 747 18.46 -16.33 -2.81
N PHE A 748 19.15 -15.67 -3.73
CA PHE A 748 19.14 -15.96 -5.17
C PHE A 748 20.55 -16.30 -5.64
N ARG A 749 20.63 -17.24 -6.58
CA ARG A 749 21.84 -17.61 -7.31
C ARG A 749 21.61 -17.39 -8.79
N LEU A 750 22.37 -16.51 -9.42
CA LEU A 750 22.35 -16.26 -10.86
C LEU A 750 23.62 -16.86 -11.45
N GLU A 751 23.48 -17.86 -12.32
CA GLU A 751 24.59 -18.59 -12.93
C GLU A 751 24.64 -18.34 -14.43
N LEU A 752 25.82 -17.97 -14.97
CA LEU A 752 25.98 -17.70 -16.40
C LEU A 752 25.78 -19.00 -17.21
N VAL A 753 24.89 -18.96 -18.19
CA VAL A 753 24.59 -20.10 -19.07
C VAL A 753 24.97 -19.86 -20.53
N ASP A 754 25.02 -18.61 -20.97
CA ASP A 754 25.38 -18.24 -22.33
C ASP A 754 26.05 -16.86 -22.38
N HIS A 755 26.98 -16.69 -23.32
CA HIS A 755 27.74 -15.45 -23.51
C HIS A 755 28.10 -15.25 -24.98
N GLU A 756 27.72 -14.09 -25.51
CA GLU A 756 28.09 -13.63 -26.84
C GLU A 756 28.77 -12.25 -26.72
N SER A 757 29.88 -12.04 -27.44
CA SER A 757 30.55 -10.74 -27.52
C SER A 757 31.01 -10.47 -28.95
N ARG A 758 30.88 -9.22 -29.40
CA ARG A 758 31.32 -8.73 -30.72
C ARG A 758 32.22 -7.52 -30.59
#